data_AF-A0A099NXW6-F1
#
_entry.id   AF-A0A099NXW6-F1
#
_cell.length_a   1.000
_cell.length_b   1.000
_cell.length_c   1.000
_cell.angle_alpha   90.00
_cell.angle_beta   90.00
_cell.angle_gamma   90.00
#
_symmetry.space_group_name_H-M   'P 1'
#
loop_
_entity.id
_entity.type
_entity.pdbx_description
1 polymer ?
#
loop_
_entity_poly.entity_id
_entity_poly.type
_entity_poly.pdbx_seq_one_letter_code
_entity_poly.pdbx_strand_id
1 'polypeptide(L)'
;MSAQWSYITEELLASPLSVSTLVESLKTTPESIDDVFYELILSIAEYDRASTATYSSILAALFKEFPNNEEKFLVLSQAFPSTSSLNSFLKNCSIDKSLKVLHLDKNILKSEGIFPDYGRYQYIDARTRIFSVDSYSSLHESSEGFAKYISEIISFMDKPENPSDLVDTLDQITVIYELDANRCTLIMLNIFANFLGDKEDVVLDICRNCSWWRTQDSNSSIQSTINSYLLNVREENILELRMITLLIKHEILDFKQVYNCLGPLNVKIIDSATTEANESNEMNELLDTTLEQKQKDAAVSNVSALAMASLLPDSDDEEDNKGEKEDKVATSETLAQETILDKSKYFNKVQLLDSFIHYKMFEYIDVVLGEFPEIPLIYDRIADRLNDLVESFITPFYFEFVDNLNLLSADVEVEVTIQINNLDEMFDAVIPYVNLLKYKIMRNSSLVTKLNEICFEFFRNYIFLYLPFSHNIPLVNESFSILSCYPLETRYNLYGEYSVMVKKDPATKLNNDICEKKTKDLLKRLSVENINTSCRSLNKLISVNPIAASNTFISHIESYSSLIELVCESSKFFNDFAWDVITYQLLTKLYGNRSPMQPDGINYTQWFGNLTQFIGKLGSLYPESFQLSPILLSVVKSLINKNFCVLEILQALINSMTGIKPINNLSYQQIMRLNAEKSLKQNHA
;
A
#
# COMPACT_ATOMS: atom_id res chain seq x y z
N MET A 1 79.96 29.63 -34.11
CA MET A 1 80.38 30.98 -33.70
C MET A 1 80.50 30.97 -32.19
N SER A 2 81.68 31.22 -31.63
CA SER A 2 81.84 31.40 -30.19
C SER A 2 81.07 32.66 -29.78
N ALA A 3 79.96 32.52 -29.05
CA ALA A 3 79.25 33.66 -28.50
C ALA A 3 80.23 34.45 -27.62
N GLN A 4 80.44 35.73 -27.94
CA GLN A 4 81.17 36.64 -27.05
C GLN A 4 80.20 37.04 -25.95
N TRP A 5 80.45 36.56 -24.74
CA TRP A 5 79.64 36.87 -23.56
C TRP A 5 80.06 38.23 -23.01
N SER A 6 79.12 39.16 -22.91
CA SER A 6 79.42 40.55 -22.54
C SER A 6 79.37 40.78 -21.04
N TYR A 7 78.50 40.05 -20.32
CA TYR A 7 78.33 40.19 -18.88
C TYR A 7 78.65 38.90 -18.11
N ILE A 8 78.33 37.71 -18.64
CA ILE A 8 78.60 36.42 -17.97
C ILE A 8 79.83 35.73 -18.58
N THR A 9 81.01 36.21 -18.21
CA THR A 9 82.32 35.69 -18.66
C THR A 9 82.74 34.44 -17.88
N GLU A 10 83.67 33.63 -18.43
CA GLU A 10 84.17 32.41 -17.77
C GLU A 10 84.91 32.70 -16.44
N GLU A 11 85.48 33.90 -16.31
CA GLU A 11 86.11 34.37 -15.06
C GLU A 11 85.08 34.63 -13.95
N LEU A 12 83.85 35.04 -14.33
CA LEU A 12 82.77 35.29 -13.40
C LEU A 12 82.23 33.99 -12.78
N LEU A 13 82.18 32.93 -13.59
CA LEU A 13 81.71 31.61 -13.17
C LEU A 13 82.74 30.88 -12.28
N ALA A 14 84.02 31.27 -12.30
CA ALA A 14 85.11 30.61 -11.58
C ALA A 14 85.40 31.19 -10.18
N SER A 15 84.98 32.41 -9.85
CA SER A 15 85.34 33.06 -8.56
C SER A 15 84.22 33.93 -7.96
N PRO A 16 83.91 33.83 -6.64
CA PRO A 16 82.81 34.57 -6.01
C PRO A 16 83.06 36.08 -5.80
N LEU A 17 84.31 36.55 -5.90
CA LEU A 17 84.66 37.98 -5.79
C LEU A 17 84.28 38.80 -7.02
N SER A 18 83.99 38.15 -8.15
CA SER A 18 83.63 38.79 -9.43
C SER A 18 82.16 39.21 -9.51
N VAL A 19 81.30 38.69 -8.61
CA VAL A 19 79.86 38.99 -8.57
C VAL A 19 79.61 40.39 -8.01
N SER A 20 80.37 40.83 -7.01
CA SER A 20 80.26 42.20 -6.46
C SER A 20 80.69 43.28 -7.45
N THR A 21 81.70 43.01 -8.29
CA THR A 21 82.14 43.94 -9.35
C THR A 21 81.11 44.07 -10.47
N LEU A 22 80.38 43.00 -10.79
CA LEU A 22 79.31 43.05 -11.77
C LEU A 22 78.11 43.84 -11.22
N VAL A 23 77.73 43.61 -9.97
CA VAL A 23 76.69 44.40 -9.27
C VAL A 23 77.03 45.90 -9.20
N GLU A 24 78.29 46.27 -8.94
CA GLU A 24 78.73 47.68 -8.95
C GLU A 24 78.69 48.30 -10.36
N SER A 25 79.02 47.53 -11.41
CA SER A 25 78.93 48.01 -12.80
C SER A 25 77.47 48.28 -13.24
N LEU A 26 76.53 47.45 -12.80
CA LEU A 26 75.10 47.58 -13.12
C LEU A 26 74.45 48.80 -12.43
N LYS A 27 75.00 49.30 -11.31
CA LYS A 27 74.50 50.53 -10.66
C LYS A 27 74.72 51.80 -11.50
N THR A 28 75.63 51.76 -12.48
CA THR A 28 75.97 52.93 -13.31
C THR A 28 75.14 53.04 -14.59
N THR A 29 74.52 51.94 -15.05
CA THR A 29 73.73 51.90 -16.31
C THR A 29 72.51 50.98 -16.16
N PRO A 30 71.27 51.52 -15.98
CA PRO A 30 70.09 50.71 -15.64
C PRO A 30 69.52 49.86 -16.80
N GLU A 31 69.84 50.16 -18.06
CA GLU A 31 69.36 49.39 -19.24
C GLU A 31 70.06 48.04 -19.43
N SER A 32 71.08 47.73 -18.61
CA SER A 32 71.89 46.51 -18.73
C SER A 32 71.34 45.30 -17.96
N ILE A 33 70.36 45.48 -17.07
CA ILE A 33 69.85 44.38 -16.22
C ILE A 33 69.05 43.35 -17.02
N ASP A 34 68.24 43.80 -17.98
CA ASP A 34 67.47 42.91 -18.85
C ASP A 34 68.40 42.11 -19.78
N ASP A 35 69.48 42.72 -20.26
CA ASP A 35 70.54 42.06 -21.04
C ASP A 35 71.31 41.03 -20.20
N VAL A 36 71.59 41.33 -18.93
CA VAL A 36 72.17 40.36 -17.98
C VAL A 36 71.23 39.20 -17.71
N PHE A 37 69.93 39.46 -17.53
CA PHE A 37 68.93 38.40 -17.36
C PHE A 37 68.80 37.56 -18.63
N TYR A 38 68.84 38.17 -19.81
CA TYR A 38 68.84 37.48 -21.10
C TYR A 38 70.08 36.60 -21.25
N GLU A 39 71.30 37.11 -20.99
CA GLU A 39 72.52 36.30 -21.03
C GLU A 39 72.50 35.17 -19.98
N LEU A 40 71.96 35.43 -18.78
CA LEU A 40 71.84 34.44 -17.72
C LEU A 40 70.91 33.30 -18.13
N ILE A 41 69.73 33.63 -18.64
CA ILE A 41 68.76 32.65 -19.11
C ILE A 41 69.28 31.89 -20.33
N LEU A 42 69.91 32.57 -21.29
CA LEU A 42 70.54 31.95 -22.46
C LEU A 42 71.68 30.99 -22.07
N SER A 43 72.46 31.34 -21.04
CA SER A 43 73.52 30.47 -20.51
C SER A 43 72.99 29.19 -19.87
N ILE A 44 71.79 29.24 -19.27
CA ILE A 44 71.13 28.10 -18.61
C ILE A 44 70.33 27.26 -19.61
N ALA A 45 69.66 27.92 -20.57
CA ALA A 45 68.76 27.29 -21.51
C ALA A 45 69.50 26.51 -22.62
N GLU A 46 70.55 27.10 -23.22
CA GLU A 46 71.20 26.56 -24.42
C GLU A 46 72.62 26.03 -24.22
N TYR A 47 73.39 26.59 -23.27
CA TYR A 47 74.84 26.35 -23.17
C TYR A 47 75.31 25.64 -21.88
N ASP A 48 74.46 25.50 -20.85
CA ASP A 48 74.69 24.82 -19.56
C ASP A 48 76.12 25.00 -18.99
N ARG A 49 76.55 26.25 -18.83
CA ARG A 49 77.98 26.61 -18.62
C ARG A 49 78.47 26.44 -17.19
N ALA A 50 77.59 26.31 -16.19
CA ALA A 50 77.96 26.19 -14.78
C ALA A 50 76.90 25.43 -13.95
N SER A 51 77.19 25.16 -12.68
CA SER A 51 76.23 24.48 -11.79
C SER A 51 75.07 25.39 -11.40
N THR A 52 73.85 24.84 -11.26
CA THR A 52 72.63 25.56 -10.87
C THR A 52 72.76 26.38 -9.58
N ALA A 53 73.65 25.97 -8.66
CA ALA A 53 73.98 26.70 -7.44
C ALA A 53 74.68 28.04 -7.71
N THR A 54 75.59 28.10 -8.68
CA THR A 54 76.31 29.33 -9.05
C THR A 54 75.36 30.36 -9.65
N TYR A 55 74.49 29.95 -10.58
CA TYR A 55 73.45 30.80 -11.15
C TYR A 55 72.46 31.32 -10.09
N SER A 56 72.09 30.47 -9.12
CA SER A 56 71.18 30.88 -8.04
C SER A 56 71.82 31.93 -7.11
N SER A 57 73.15 31.86 -6.89
CA SER A 57 73.88 32.83 -6.08
C SER A 57 74.02 34.19 -6.77
N ILE A 58 74.21 34.19 -8.10
CA ILE A 58 74.25 35.41 -8.91
C ILE A 58 72.87 36.07 -8.93
N LEU A 59 71.82 35.29 -9.16
CA LEU A 59 70.44 35.77 -9.19
C LEU A 59 69.98 36.30 -7.82
N ALA A 60 70.37 35.65 -6.71
CA ALA A 60 70.11 36.15 -5.36
C ALA A 60 70.86 37.46 -5.05
N ALA A 61 72.09 37.63 -5.55
CA ALA A 61 72.84 38.88 -5.42
C ALA A 61 72.19 40.02 -6.24
N LEU A 62 71.65 39.71 -7.42
CA LEU A 62 70.93 40.68 -8.26
C LEU A 62 69.59 41.11 -7.65
N PHE A 63 68.79 40.18 -7.13
CA PHE A 63 67.51 40.52 -6.49
C PHE A 63 67.67 41.26 -5.15
N LYS A 64 68.77 41.01 -4.42
CA LYS A 64 69.07 41.75 -3.18
C LYS A 64 69.28 43.25 -3.42
N GLU A 65 69.82 43.63 -4.56
CA GLU A 65 70.09 45.02 -4.93
C GLU A 65 68.98 45.61 -5.82
N PHE A 66 68.21 44.78 -6.53
CA PHE A 66 67.09 45.17 -7.40
C PHE A 66 65.80 44.36 -7.13
N PRO A 67 65.04 44.70 -6.07
CA PRO A 67 63.93 43.86 -5.57
C PRO A 67 62.66 43.82 -6.44
N ASN A 68 62.45 44.78 -7.36
CA ASN A 68 61.21 44.87 -8.17
C ASN A 68 61.29 44.18 -9.54
N ASN A 69 62.41 43.51 -9.86
CA ASN A 69 62.64 42.93 -11.19
C ASN A 69 62.38 41.41 -11.24
N GLU A 70 61.86 40.81 -10.16
CA GLU A 70 61.54 39.38 -10.10
C GLU A 70 60.46 38.97 -11.12
N GLU A 71 59.40 39.77 -11.28
CA GLU A 71 58.34 39.54 -12.28
C GLU A 71 58.87 39.61 -13.71
N LYS A 72 59.73 40.60 -13.99
CA LYS A 72 60.34 40.77 -15.32
C LYS A 72 61.23 39.60 -15.68
N PHE A 73 62.03 39.10 -14.73
CA PHE A 73 62.86 37.91 -14.92
C PHE A 73 62.00 36.67 -15.25
N LEU A 74 60.88 36.47 -14.54
CA LEU A 74 59.97 35.37 -14.81
C LEU A 74 59.33 35.47 -16.21
N VAL A 75 58.84 36.64 -16.60
CA VAL A 75 58.24 36.85 -17.93
C VAL A 75 59.28 36.67 -19.04
N LEU A 76 60.51 37.18 -18.87
CA LEU A 76 61.61 36.96 -19.81
C LEU A 76 61.99 35.49 -19.91
N SER A 77 61.95 34.74 -18.82
CA SER A 77 62.26 33.31 -18.82
C SER A 77 61.28 32.46 -19.65
N GLN A 78 60.03 32.92 -19.81
CA GLN A 78 59.02 32.25 -20.64
C GLN A 78 59.19 32.50 -22.13
N ALA A 79 59.94 33.53 -22.53
CA ALA A 79 60.24 33.78 -23.92
C ALA A 79 61.20 32.73 -24.52
N PHE A 80 61.88 31.95 -23.68
CA PHE A 80 62.81 30.89 -24.07
C PHE A 80 62.14 29.51 -24.10
N PRO A 81 62.60 28.58 -24.96
CA PRO A 81 62.05 27.22 -25.01
C PRO A 81 62.33 26.48 -23.69
N SER A 82 61.33 25.73 -23.21
CA SER A 82 61.40 25.01 -21.94
C SER A 82 62.43 23.86 -21.98
N THR A 83 63.61 24.06 -21.40
CA THR A 83 64.63 23.01 -21.21
C THR A 83 64.63 22.48 -19.77
N SER A 84 65.07 21.24 -19.56
CA SER A 84 65.08 20.61 -18.22
C SER A 84 66.00 21.32 -17.22
N SER A 85 67.09 21.93 -17.70
CA SER A 85 68.00 22.77 -16.91
C SER A 85 67.31 24.05 -16.45
N LEU A 86 66.59 24.73 -17.34
CA LEU A 86 65.86 25.97 -17.04
C LEU A 86 64.68 25.72 -16.11
N ASN A 87 63.91 24.65 -16.33
CA ASN A 87 62.77 24.31 -15.49
C ASN A 87 63.18 23.95 -14.05
N SER A 88 64.25 23.14 -13.89
CA SER A 88 64.80 22.81 -12.57
C SER A 88 65.44 24.02 -11.88
N PHE A 89 66.01 24.97 -12.64
CA PHE A 89 66.48 26.25 -12.14
C PHE A 89 65.33 27.12 -11.64
N LEU A 90 64.27 27.34 -12.44
CA LEU A 90 63.10 28.14 -12.06
C LEU A 90 62.38 27.57 -10.83
N LYS A 91 62.36 26.25 -10.65
CA LYS A 91 61.88 25.59 -9.43
C LYS A 91 62.68 26.01 -8.20
N ASN A 92 64.01 25.95 -8.29
CA ASN A 92 64.92 26.18 -7.17
C ASN A 92 65.28 27.66 -6.94
N CYS A 93 64.91 28.56 -7.86
CA CYS A 93 65.16 30.01 -7.73
C CYS A 93 64.48 30.62 -6.51
N SER A 94 65.16 31.58 -5.88
CA SER A 94 64.70 32.35 -4.71
C SER A 94 63.66 33.42 -5.07
N ILE A 95 62.62 33.07 -5.82
CA ILE A 95 61.47 33.95 -6.15
C ILE A 95 60.25 33.45 -5.38
N ASP A 96 59.38 34.37 -4.93
CA ASP A 96 58.19 33.99 -4.19
C ASP A 96 57.29 33.04 -5.01
N LYS A 97 56.71 32.05 -4.33
CA LYS A 97 55.86 31.03 -4.94
C LYS A 97 54.61 31.65 -5.55
N SER A 98 54.09 32.73 -4.98
CA SER A 98 52.90 33.44 -5.47
C SER A 98 53.11 34.02 -6.88
N LEU A 99 54.22 34.72 -7.10
CA LEU A 99 54.60 35.30 -8.39
C LEU A 99 54.91 34.23 -9.44
N LYS A 100 55.57 33.14 -9.02
CA LYS A 100 55.79 31.97 -9.89
C LYS A 100 54.47 31.36 -10.37
N VAL A 101 53.47 31.23 -9.51
CA VAL A 101 52.16 30.67 -9.89
C VAL A 101 51.36 31.59 -10.80
N LEU A 102 51.52 32.92 -10.65
CA LEU A 102 50.78 33.91 -11.43
C LEU A 102 51.32 34.09 -12.85
N HIS A 103 52.65 34.02 -13.03
CA HIS A 103 53.28 34.31 -14.32
C HIS A 103 53.73 33.07 -15.10
N LEU A 104 54.16 31.97 -14.45
CA LEU A 104 54.70 30.81 -15.18
C LEU A 104 53.63 30.03 -15.96
N ASP A 105 54.05 29.45 -17.08
CA ASP A 105 53.17 28.67 -17.95
C ASP A 105 52.68 27.37 -17.30
N LYS A 106 51.47 26.98 -17.69
CA LYS A 106 50.77 25.75 -17.26
C LYS A 106 51.64 24.49 -17.34
N ASN A 107 52.48 24.38 -18.38
CA ASN A 107 53.33 23.21 -18.59
C ASN A 107 54.46 23.13 -17.56
N ILE A 108 55.05 24.28 -17.20
CA ILE A 108 56.16 24.39 -16.24
C ILE A 108 55.64 24.18 -14.81
N LEU A 109 54.49 24.78 -14.48
CA LEU A 109 53.85 24.61 -13.18
C LEU A 109 53.50 23.14 -12.89
N LYS A 110 53.11 22.40 -13.94
CA LYS A 110 52.76 20.97 -13.87
C LYS A 110 53.97 20.05 -13.89
N SER A 111 54.98 20.30 -14.74
CA SER A 111 56.15 19.42 -14.88
C SER A 111 57.07 19.44 -13.66
N GLU A 112 57.23 20.61 -13.05
CA GLU A 112 58.16 20.80 -11.92
C GLU A 112 57.49 20.67 -10.55
N GLY A 113 56.17 20.47 -10.50
CA GLY A 113 55.40 20.33 -9.25
C GLY A 113 55.39 21.60 -8.40
N ILE A 114 55.52 22.78 -9.02
CA ILE A 114 55.45 24.08 -8.33
C ILE A 114 54.01 24.32 -7.82
N PHE A 115 53.02 23.90 -8.61
CA PHE A 115 51.62 23.85 -8.19
C PHE A 115 51.01 22.49 -8.59
N PRO A 116 51.16 21.45 -7.75
CA PRO A 116 50.80 20.08 -8.11
C PRO A 116 49.29 19.90 -8.39
N ASP A 117 48.43 20.71 -7.76
CA ASP A 117 46.97 20.65 -7.90
C ASP A 117 46.41 21.58 -9.01
N TYR A 118 47.25 22.13 -9.89
CA TYR A 118 46.81 23.09 -10.94
C TYR A 118 45.60 22.60 -11.73
N GLY A 119 45.62 21.34 -12.16
CA GLY A 119 44.51 20.77 -12.94
C GLY A 119 43.20 20.72 -12.16
N ARG A 120 43.24 20.42 -10.86
CA ARG A 120 42.06 20.37 -10.00
C ARG A 120 41.48 21.76 -9.75
N TYR A 121 42.33 22.75 -9.45
CA TYR A 121 41.89 24.12 -9.24
C TYR A 121 41.39 24.77 -10.52
N GLN A 122 42.05 24.55 -11.66
CA GLN A 122 41.58 25.01 -12.97
C GLN A 122 40.20 24.41 -13.30
N TYR A 123 40.00 23.12 -13.02
CA TYR A 123 38.70 22.48 -13.19
C TYR A 123 37.63 23.09 -12.28
N ILE A 124 37.95 23.31 -11.00
CA ILE A 124 37.01 23.91 -10.05
C ILE A 124 36.66 25.35 -10.47
N ASP A 125 37.64 26.17 -10.82
CA ASP A 125 37.43 27.57 -11.23
C ASP A 125 36.60 27.66 -12.52
N ALA A 126 36.93 26.83 -13.53
CA ALA A 126 36.13 26.73 -14.74
C ALA A 126 34.70 26.26 -14.43
N ARG A 127 34.54 25.26 -13.55
CA ARG A 127 33.22 24.77 -13.14
C ARG A 127 32.39 25.84 -12.43
N THR A 128 33.00 26.68 -11.61
CA THR A 128 32.29 27.69 -10.79
C THR A 128 32.12 29.05 -11.43
N ARG A 129 32.89 29.38 -12.48
CA ARG A 129 32.83 30.69 -13.13
C ARG A 129 32.33 30.64 -14.58
N ILE A 130 32.60 29.54 -15.27
CA ILE A 130 32.32 29.41 -16.71
C ILE A 130 31.13 28.48 -16.93
N PHE A 131 31.02 27.41 -16.15
CA PHE A 131 30.02 26.36 -16.34
C PHE A 131 28.93 26.31 -15.26
N SER A 132 28.96 27.19 -14.26
CA SER A 132 27.87 27.29 -13.28
C SER A 132 26.69 28.01 -13.91
N VAL A 133 25.49 27.48 -13.65
CA VAL A 133 24.24 28.20 -13.91
C VAL A 133 23.95 29.01 -12.66
N ASP A 134 23.80 30.32 -12.80
CA ASP A 134 23.45 31.23 -11.72
C ASP A 134 21.94 31.11 -11.41
N SER A 135 21.49 29.92 -10.99
CA SER A 135 20.11 29.65 -10.61
C SER A 135 20.05 29.12 -9.19
N TYR A 136 19.28 29.79 -8.33
CA TYR A 136 19.16 29.45 -6.92
C TYR A 136 18.08 28.38 -6.70
N SER A 137 18.51 27.22 -6.20
CA SER A 137 17.64 26.06 -5.96
C SER A 137 17.26 25.90 -4.49
N SER A 138 18.09 26.42 -3.58
CA SER A 138 17.86 26.31 -2.14
C SER A 138 17.06 27.48 -1.61
N LEU A 139 16.08 27.22 -0.73
CA LEU A 139 15.24 28.24 -0.09
C LEU A 139 16.05 29.32 0.65
N HIS A 140 17.23 28.97 1.17
CA HIS A 140 18.10 29.90 1.87
C HIS A 140 18.86 30.84 0.91
N GLU A 141 19.14 30.41 -0.32
CA GLU A 141 19.91 31.21 -1.29
C GLU A 141 19.15 32.47 -1.71
N SER A 142 17.83 32.34 -1.91
CA SER A 142 16.95 33.43 -2.37
C SER A 142 15.64 33.49 -1.57
N SER A 143 15.76 33.64 -0.24
CA SER A 143 14.60 33.65 0.68
C SER A 143 13.53 34.69 0.32
N GLU A 144 13.92 35.88 -0.15
CA GLU A 144 12.98 36.92 -0.60
C GLU A 144 12.20 36.51 -1.86
N GLY A 145 12.90 35.93 -2.85
CA GLY A 145 12.31 35.50 -4.11
C GLY A 145 11.26 34.40 -3.89
N PHE A 146 11.61 33.36 -3.12
CA PHE A 146 10.67 32.29 -2.79
C PHE A 146 9.51 32.77 -1.92
N ALA A 147 9.73 33.69 -0.96
CA ALA A 147 8.65 34.23 -0.14
C ALA A 147 7.64 35.04 -0.96
N LYS A 148 8.11 35.87 -1.90
CA LYS A 148 7.25 36.61 -2.84
C LYS A 148 6.48 35.65 -3.76
N TYR A 149 7.17 34.67 -4.32
CA TYR A 149 6.58 33.64 -5.17
C TYR A 149 5.42 32.92 -4.46
N ILE A 150 5.64 32.42 -3.23
CA ILE A 150 4.62 31.72 -2.44
C ILE A 150 3.45 32.66 -2.09
N SER A 151 3.75 33.89 -1.68
CA SER A 151 2.72 34.85 -1.24
C SER A 151 1.79 35.26 -2.37
N GLU A 152 2.31 35.46 -3.59
CA GLU A 152 1.50 35.80 -4.76
C GLU A 152 0.56 34.65 -5.14
N ILE A 153 1.04 33.40 -5.10
CA ILE A 153 0.20 32.23 -5.37
C ILE A 153 -0.93 32.15 -4.34
N ILE A 154 -0.63 32.25 -3.04
CA ILE A 154 -1.65 32.16 -2.00
C ILE A 154 -2.65 33.32 -2.11
N SER A 155 -2.18 34.55 -2.35
CA SER A 155 -3.03 35.73 -2.54
C SER A 155 -3.99 35.57 -3.71
N PHE A 156 -3.50 35.05 -4.84
CA PHE A 156 -4.35 34.74 -5.99
C PHE A 156 -5.32 33.59 -5.71
N MET A 157 -4.88 32.56 -4.98
CA MET A 157 -5.77 31.45 -4.63
C MET A 157 -6.88 31.89 -3.67
N ASP A 158 -6.68 32.92 -2.84
CA ASP A 158 -7.76 33.52 -2.05
C ASP A 158 -8.76 34.28 -2.91
N LYS A 159 -8.28 35.02 -3.92
CA LYS A 159 -9.11 35.80 -4.88
C LYS A 159 -8.67 35.52 -6.32
N PRO A 160 -9.27 34.53 -6.99
CA PRO A 160 -8.87 34.17 -8.35
C PRO A 160 -9.29 35.29 -9.32
N GLU A 161 -8.29 35.99 -9.85
CA GLU A 161 -8.43 36.92 -10.97
C GLU A 161 -8.08 36.20 -12.29
N ASN A 162 -7.52 36.90 -13.28
CA ASN A 162 -7.10 36.25 -14.53
C ASN A 162 -5.86 35.35 -14.29
N PRO A 163 -5.89 34.07 -14.69
CA PRO A 163 -4.77 33.15 -14.47
C PRO A 163 -3.53 33.50 -15.32
N SER A 164 -3.71 34.19 -16.45
CA SER A 164 -2.60 34.68 -17.29
C SER A 164 -1.72 35.69 -16.55
N ASP A 165 -2.36 36.59 -15.79
CA ASP A 165 -1.68 37.70 -15.13
C ASP A 165 -0.81 37.16 -13.99
N LEU A 166 -1.29 36.11 -13.30
CA LEU A 166 -0.48 35.36 -12.35
C LEU A 166 0.76 34.75 -13.03
N VAL A 167 0.60 34.01 -14.13
CA VAL A 167 1.73 33.36 -14.80
C VAL A 167 2.79 34.38 -15.21
N ASP A 168 2.38 35.53 -15.76
CA ASP A 168 3.30 36.60 -16.13
C ASP A 168 4.06 37.18 -14.92
N THR A 169 3.38 37.36 -13.78
CA THR A 169 4.04 37.82 -12.54
C THR A 169 4.99 36.78 -11.96
N LEU A 170 4.64 35.49 -12.01
CA LEU A 170 5.51 34.40 -11.57
C LEU A 170 6.75 34.28 -12.47
N ASP A 171 6.59 34.44 -13.79
CA ASP A 171 7.70 34.47 -14.74
C ASP A 171 8.62 35.68 -14.50
N GLN A 172 8.05 36.83 -14.14
CA GLN A 172 8.86 38.00 -13.73
C GLN A 172 9.65 37.73 -12.44
N ILE A 173 9.02 37.15 -11.42
CA ILE A 173 9.68 36.86 -10.13
C ILE A 173 10.80 35.84 -10.32
N THR A 174 10.57 34.78 -11.11
CA THR A 174 11.59 33.76 -11.38
C THR A 174 12.81 34.34 -12.10
N VAL A 175 12.61 35.27 -13.05
CA VAL A 175 13.71 35.94 -13.76
C VAL A 175 14.43 36.97 -12.88
N ILE A 176 13.70 37.79 -12.10
CA ILE A 176 14.31 38.85 -11.27
C ILE A 176 15.19 38.27 -10.16
N TYR A 177 14.75 37.16 -9.55
CA TYR A 177 15.45 36.53 -8.42
C TYR A 177 16.26 35.30 -8.82
N GLU A 178 16.43 35.06 -10.13
CA GLU A 178 17.21 33.94 -10.67
C GLU A 178 16.84 32.60 -10.01
N LEU A 179 15.54 32.34 -9.86
CA LEU A 179 15.03 31.14 -9.18
C LEU A 179 15.12 29.92 -10.09
N ASP A 180 15.46 28.77 -9.53
CA ASP A 180 15.39 27.49 -10.24
C ASP A 180 13.93 27.11 -10.51
N ALA A 181 13.59 26.98 -11.79
CA ALA A 181 12.26 26.60 -12.25
C ALA A 181 11.80 25.27 -11.64
N ASN A 182 12.69 24.27 -11.52
CA ASN A 182 12.36 22.95 -10.95
C ASN A 182 11.99 23.04 -9.46
N ARG A 183 12.55 23.99 -8.73
CA ARG A 183 12.18 24.21 -7.32
C ARG A 183 10.84 24.93 -7.22
N CYS A 184 10.62 25.93 -8.07
CA CYS A 184 9.35 26.65 -8.16
C CYS A 184 8.19 25.70 -8.53
N THR A 185 8.41 24.71 -9.41
CA THR A 185 7.40 23.70 -9.77
C THR A 185 6.95 22.87 -8.56
N LEU A 186 7.89 22.41 -7.73
CA LEU A 186 7.60 21.63 -6.53
C LEU A 186 6.85 22.46 -5.48
N ILE A 187 7.24 23.73 -5.31
CA ILE A 187 6.56 24.65 -4.39
C ILE A 187 5.12 24.90 -4.86
N MET A 188 4.93 25.12 -6.17
CA MET A 188 3.59 25.25 -6.77
C MET A 188 2.74 24.01 -6.53
N LEU A 189 3.31 22.82 -6.74
CA LEU A 189 2.60 21.56 -6.56
C LEU A 189 2.13 21.40 -5.11
N ASN A 190 2.99 21.69 -4.13
CA ASN A 190 2.64 21.63 -2.71
C ASN A 190 1.55 22.66 -2.32
N ILE A 191 1.59 23.86 -2.89
CA ILE A 191 0.59 24.89 -2.60
C ILE A 191 -0.76 24.49 -3.21
N PHE A 192 -0.78 24.12 -4.48
CA PHE A 192 -2.00 23.74 -5.19
C PHE A 192 -2.64 22.46 -4.65
N ALA A 193 -1.85 21.53 -4.14
CA ALA A 193 -2.35 20.33 -3.46
C ALA A 193 -3.34 20.66 -2.31
N ASN A 194 -3.18 21.81 -1.64
CA ASN A 194 -4.09 22.24 -0.56
C ASN A 194 -5.41 22.85 -1.07
N PHE A 195 -5.47 23.26 -2.33
CA PHE A 195 -6.64 23.89 -2.94
C PHE A 195 -7.43 22.94 -3.86
N LEU A 196 -7.06 21.65 -3.89
CA LEU A 196 -7.73 20.62 -4.68
C LEU A 196 -9.13 20.30 -4.10
N GLY A 197 -10.17 20.61 -4.86
CA GLY A 197 -11.58 20.40 -4.52
C GLY A 197 -12.46 21.58 -4.96
N ASP A 198 -12.27 22.75 -4.35
CA ASP A 198 -13.13 23.91 -4.59
C ASP A 198 -12.75 24.71 -5.85
N LYS A 199 -11.48 24.63 -6.29
CA LYS A 199 -10.90 25.48 -7.37
C LYS A 199 -10.06 24.69 -8.38
N GLU A 200 -10.44 23.45 -8.69
CA GLU A 200 -9.67 22.57 -9.58
C GLU A 200 -9.50 23.16 -11.00
N ASP A 201 -10.55 23.77 -11.56
CA ASP A 201 -10.51 24.37 -12.90
C ASP A 201 -9.51 25.53 -13.00
N VAL A 202 -9.42 26.37 -11.96
CA VAL A 202 -8.49 27.50 -11.92
C VAL A 202 -7.04 27.01 -11.85
N VAL A 203 -6.77 25.96 -11.07
CA VAL A 203 -5.45 25.35 -10.98
C VAL A 203 -5.04 24.77 -12.34
N LEU A 204 -5.97 24.12 -13.04
CA LEU A 204 -5.74 23.59 -14.38
C LEU A 204 -5.40 24.68 -15.41
N ASP A 205 -6.14 25.78 -15.39
CA ASP A 205 -5.90 26.90 -16.30
C ASP A 205 -4.54 27.57 -16.04
N ILE A 206 -4.10 27.66 -14.78
CA ILE A 206 -2.74 28.12 -14.45
C ILE A 206 -1.71 27.14 -15.01
N CYS A 207 -1.85 25.84 -14.74
CA CYS A 207 -0.90 24.82 -15.21
C CYS A 207 -0.77 24.79 -16.74
N ARG A 208 -1.86 25.00 -17.49
CA ARG A 208 -1.84 25.08 -18.96
C ARG A 208 -1.12 26.32 -19.48
N ASN A 209 -1.25 27.45 -18.79
CA ASN A 209 -0.66 28.72 -19.22
C ASN A 209 0.80 28.89 -18.76
N CYS A 210 1.25 28.14 -17.74
CA CYS A 210 2.62 28.19 -17.26
C CYS A 210 3.65 27.90 -18.36
N SER A 211 4.60 28.82 -18.52
CA SER A 211 5.63 28.80 -19.58
C SER A 211 6.57 27.58 -19.51
N TRP A 212 6.75 27.01 -18.31
CA TRP A 212 7.61 25.87 -18.02
C TRP A 212 6.86 24.52 -17.98
N TRP A 213 5.53 24.48 -18.08
CA TRP A 213 4.72 23.24 -18.16
C TRP A 213 4.27 22.88 -19.59
N ARG A 214 4.81 23.56 -20.62
CA ARG A 214 4.35 23.44 -22.01
C ARG A 214 4.27 21.99 -22.47
N THR A 215 3.08 21.62 -22.94
CA THR A 215 2.66 20.27 -23.36
C THR A 215 3.35 19.70 -24.59
N GLN A 216 4.10 20.52 -25.36
CA GLN A 216 4.68 20.09 -26.64
C GLN A 216 6.09 19.52 -26.54
N ASP A 217 6.84 19.90 -25.51
CA ASP A 217 8.15 19.33 -25.22
C ASP A 217 7.97 18.39 -24.02
N SER A 218 8.34 17.12 -24.18
CA SER A 218 8.40 16.19 -23.05
C SER A 218 9.37 16.77 -22.01
N ASN A 219 8.84 17.48 -21.00
CA ASN A 219 9.61 18.11 -19.93
C ASN A 219 10.19 17.04 -19.01
N SER A 220 11.18 16.32 -19.52
CA SER A 220 11.88 15.23 -18.86
C SER A 220 12.53 15.71 -17.55
N SER A 221 12.94 16.99 -17.48
CA SER A 221 13.46 17.61 -16.27
C SER A 221 12.40 17.68 -15.16
N ILE A 222 11.24 18.28 -15.40
CA ILE A 222 10.18 18.42 -14.39
C ILE A 222 9.64 17.06 -13.97
N GLN A 223 9.43 16.16 -14.93
CA GLN A 223 9.04 14.78 -14.65
C GLN A 223 10.08 14.08 -13.79
N SER A 224 11.38 14.23 -14.09
CA SER A 224 12.45 13.67 -13.25
C SER A 224 12.49 14.26 -11.84
N THR A 225 12.22 15.57 -11.70
CA THR A 225 12.16 16.25 -10.41
C THR A 225 10.99 15.75 -9.58
N ILE A 226 9.80 15.66 -10.18
CA ILE A 226 8.60 15.10 -9.52
C ILE A 226 8.87 13.64 -9.11
N ASN A 227 9.44 12.84 -10.00
CA ASN A 227 9.79 11.45 -9.68
C ASN A 227 10.81 11.36 -8.53
N SER A 228 11.82 12.23 -8.52
CA SER A 228 12.81 12.29 -7.42
C SER A 228 12.20 12.75 -6.09
N TYR A 229 11.19 13.62 -6.14
CA TYR A 229 10.43 14.03 -4.96
C TYR A 229 9.61 12.86 -4.43
N LEU A 230 8.83 12.20 -5.29
CA LEU A 230 7.96 11.06 -4.91
C LEU A 230 8.72 9.84 -4.39
N LEU A 231 10.00 9.66 -4.76
CA LEU A 231 10.87 8.62 -4.20
C LEU A 231 11.26 8.89 -2.74
N ASN A 232 11.32 10.17 -2.34
CA ASN A 232 11.81 10.59 -1.03
C ASN A 232 10.70 10.88 -0.02
N VAL A 233 9.45 11.05 -0.47
CA VAL A 233 8.31 11.30 0.42
C VAL A 233 7.86 10.00 1.09
N ARG A 234 7.84 10.01 2.43
CA ARG A 234 7.33 8.93 3.29
C ARG A 234 6.25 9.47 4.22
N GLU A 235 5.13 9.89 3.64
CA GLU A 235 4.01 10.46 4.38
C GLU A 235 2.72 9.67 4.09
N GLU A 236 1.83 9.62 5.07
CA GLU A 236 0.48 9.09 4.89
C GLU A 236 -0.41 10.17 4.26
N ASN A 237 -1.08 9.84 3.14
CA ASN A 237 -2.00 10.73 2.40
C ASN A 237 -1.32 11.97 1.77
N ILE A 238 -0.48 11.74 0.77
CA ILE A 238 0.18 12.80 0.01
C ILE A 238 -0.86 13.52 -0.88
N LEU A 239 -1.17 14.79 -0.59
CA LEU A 239 -2.13 15.59 -1.37
C LEU A 239 -1.57 15.92 -2.76
N GLU A 240 -0.25 16.01 -2.85
CA GLU A 240 0.54 16.19 -4.06
C GLU A 240 0.24 15.10 -5.11
N LEU A 241 -0.03 13.86 -4.68
CA LEU A 241 -0.42 12.77 -5.58
C LEU A 241 -1.77 13.04 -6.25
N ARG A 242 -2.72 13.66 -5.55
CA ARG A 242 -4.01 14.03 -6.17
C ARG A 242 -3.81 15.07 -7.28
N MET A 243 -2.95 16.06 -7.05
CA MET A 243 -2.59 17.04 -8.07
C MET A 243 -1.92 16.35 -9.28
N ILE A 244 -0.98 15.44 -9.02
CA ILE A 244 -0.32 14.65 -10.09
C ILE A 244 -1.34 13.83 -10.88
N THR A 245 -2.33 13.20 -10.24
CA THR A 245 -3.38 12.47 -10.96
C THR A 245 -4.25 13.35 -11.83
N LEU A 246 -4.57 14.56 -11.37
CA LEU A 246 -5.30 15.56 -12.16
C LEU A 246 -4.47 16.01 -13.38
N LEU A 247 -3.15 16.18 -13.22
CA LEU A 247 -2.25 16.47 -14.35
C LEU A 247 -2.16 15.31 -15.35
N ILE A 248 -2.18 14.06 -14.88
CA ILE A 248 -2.25 12.86 -15.75
C ILE A 248 -3.59 12.83 -16.50
N LYS A 249 -4.71 13.17 -15.84
CA LYS A 249 -6.06 13.19 -16.45
C LYS A 249 -6.12 14.14 -17.66
N HIS A 250 -5.38 15.24 -17.62
CA HIS A 250 -5.30 16.22 -18.70
C HIS A 250 -4.12 16.02 -19.66
N GLU A 251 -3.48 14.84 -19.64
CA GLU A 251 -2.35 14.47 -20.51
C GLU A 251 -1.14 15.41 -20.41
N ILE A 252 -1.00 16.14 -19.29
CA ILE A 252 0.15 17.02 -19.04
C ILE A 252 1.36 16.17 -18.58
N LEU A 253 1.09 15.07 -17.87
CA LEU A 253 2.09 14.11 -17.40
C LEU A 253 1.86 12.72 -18.01
N ASP A 254 2.95 12.04 -18.38
CA ASP A 254 2.90 10.66 -18.85
C ASP A 254 2.78 9.70 -17.66
N PHE A 255 1.65 8.99 -17.60
CA PHE A 255 1.36 7.98 -16.59
C PHE A 255 2.50 6.96 -16.40
N LYS A 256 3.05 6.42 -17.50
CA LYS A 256 4.03 5.32 -17.42
C LYS A 256 5.31 5.75 -16.73
N GLN A 257 5.73 6.99 -16.93
CA GLN A 257 6.96 7.53 -16.34
C GLN A 257 6.81 7.79 -14.85
N VAL A 258 5.65 8.32 -14.43
CA VAL A 258 5.36 8.54 -13.02
C VAL A 258 5.17 7.21 -12.29
N TYR A 259 4.34 6.31 -12.85
CA TYR A 259 4.01 5.03 -12.22
C TYR A 259 5.23 4.12 -12.00
N ASN A 260 6.15 4.07 -12.97
CA ASN A 260 7.37 3.26 -12.85
C ASN A 260 8.36 3.79 -11.80
N CYS A 261 8.31 5.09 -11.49
CA CYS A 261 9.16 5.71 -10.49
C CYS A 261 8.59 5.64 -9.07
N LEU A 262 7.32 5.26 -8.91
CA LEU A 262 6.70 5.13 -7.59
C LEU A 262 7.13 3.84 -6.89
N GLY A 263 7.45 3.96 -5.61
CA GLY A 263 7.70 2.82 -4.74
C GLY A 263 6.41 2.03 -4.44
N PRO A 264 6.48 0.70 -4.30
CA PRO A 264 7.69 -0.14 -4.43
C PRO A 264 8.09 -0.40 -5.89
N LEU A 265 9.40 -0.28 -6.15
CA LEU A 265 10.01 -0.42 -7.48
C LEU A 265 10.12 -1.89 -7.87
N ASN A 266 9.75 -2.22 -9.11
CA ASN A 266 9.81 -3.59 -9.66
C ASN A 266 11.24 -3.99 -10.08
N VAL A 267 12.18 -3.05 -10.04
CA VAL A 267 13.54 -3.18 -10.57
C VAL A 267 14.52 -2.56 -9.59
N LYS A 268 15.57 -3.29 -9.21
CA LYS A 268 16.73 -2.71 -8.50
C LYS A 268 17.74 -2.25 -9.54
N ILE A 269 18.17 -0.99 -9.44
CA ILE A 269 19.27 -0.47 -10.25
C ILE A 269 20.56 -0.86 -9.54
N ILE A 270 21.30 -1.82 -10.11
CA ILE A 270 22.61 -2.26 -9.58
C ILE A 270 23.72 -1.36 -10.15
N ASP A 271 23.58 -0.93 -11.40
CA ASP A 271 24.46 0.01 -12.11
C ASP A 271 23.70 0.77 -13.22
N SER A 272 24.20 1.92 -13.66
CA SER A 272 23.60 2.86 -14.64
C SER A 272 23.15 2.27 -16.01
N ALA A 273 23.43 0.99 -16.28
CA ALA A 273 23.10 0.32 -17.55
C ALA A 273 22.48 -1.08 -17.39
N THR A 274 22.34 -1.63 -16.17
CA THR A 274 21.79 -2.98 -15.95
C THR A 274 20.65 -2.94 -14.94
N THR A 275 19.44 -3.19 -15.44
CA THR A 275 18.22 -3.36 -14.67
C THR A 275 17.94 -4.84 -14.49
N GLU A 276 17.95 -5.34 -13.25
CA GLU A 276 17.43 -6.67 -12.92
C GLU A 276 15.99 -6.55 -12.43
N ALA A 277 15.11 -7.43 -12.93
CA ALA A 277 13.77 -7.58 -12.35
C ALA A 277 13.94 -8.03 -10.90
N ASN A 278 13.40 -7.27 -9.95
CA ASN A 278 13.51 -7.61 -8.55
C ASN A 278 12.54 -8.77 -8.31
N GLU A 279 13.06 -9.99 -8.10
CA GLU A 279 12.23 -11.20 -7.88
C GLU A 279 11.40 -11.11 -6.59
N SER A 280 11.77 -10.20 -5.68
CA SER A 280 11.03 -9.91 -4.46
C SER A 280 10.64 -8.42 -4.39
N ASN A 281 9.50 -8.13 -5.01
CA ASN A 281 8.82 -6.85 -4.81
C ASN A 281 8.33 -6.81 -3.37
N GLU A 282 8.63 -5.75 -2.62
CA GLU A 282 8.13 -5.56 -1.25
C GLU A 282 6.59 -5.68 -1.19
N MET A 283 5.90 -5.35 -2.30
CA MET A 283 4.47 -5.56 -2.48
C MET A 283 4.06 -7.04 -2.56
N ASN A 284 4.83 -7.85 -3.29
CA ASN A 284 4.57 -9.29 -3.42
C ASN A 284 4.92 -10.02 -2.11
N GLU A 285 5.98 -9.62 -1.42
CA GLU A 285 6.28 -10.12 -0.07
C GLU A 285 5.17 -9.80 0.92
N LEU A 286 4.59 -8.58 0.87
CA LEU A 286 3.41 -8.23 1.64
C LEU A 286 2.20 -9.08 1.30
N LEU A 287 2.02 -9.34 0.02
CA LEU A 287 0.93 -10.18 -0.45
C LEU A 287 1.05 -11.60 0.09
N ASP A 288 2.21 -12.22 -0.09
CA ASP A 288 2.48 -13.58 0.35
C ASP A 288 2.39 -13.70 1.87
N THR A 289 2.95 -12.73 2.61
CA THR A 289 2.87 -12.73 4.08
C THR A 289 1.43 -12.59 4.59
N THR A 290 0.61 -11.74 3.97
CA THR A 290 -0.80 -11.59 4.38
C THR A 290 -1.63 -12.81 4.02
N LEU A 291 -1.39 -13.45 2.88
CA LEU A 291 -2.03 -14.70 2.48
C LEU A 291 -1.64 -15.85 3.41
N GLU A 292 -0.35 -15.98 3.73
CA GLU A 292 0.14 -16.98 4.69
C GLU A 292 -0.47 -16.78 6.08
N GLN A 293 -0.55 -15.54 6.56
CA GLN A 293 -1.18 -15.23 7.84
C GLN A 293 -2.65 -15.65 7.85
N LYS A 294 -3.42 -15.30 6.81
CA LYS A 294 -4.82 -15.71 6.69
C LYS A 294 -4.99 -17.23 6.63
N GLN A 295 -4.11 -17.94 5.94
CA GLN A 295 -4.14 -19.41 5.89
C GLN A 295 -3.76 -20.04 7.23
N LYS A 296 -2.74 -19.52 7.92
CA LYS A 296 -2.35 -19.95 9.27
C LYS A 296 -3.50 -19.72 10.25
N ASP A 297 -4.13 -18.55 10.22
CA ASP A 297 -5.29 -18.24 11.07
C ASP A 297 -6.47 -19.17 10.78
N ALA A 298 -6.75 -19.48 9.51
CA ALA A 298 -7.79 -20.43 9.11
C ALA A 298 -7.48 -21.88 9.54
N ALA A 299 -6.20 -22.25 9.65
CA ALA A 299 -5.79 -23.55 10.16
C ALA A 299 -5.89 -23.59 11.70
N VAL A 300 -5.45 -22.53 12.37
CA VAL A 300 -5.40 -22.41 13.83
C VAL A 300 -6.77 -22.18 14.45
N SER A 301 -7.71 -21.53 13.75
CA SER A 301 -9.08 -21.27 14.22
C SER A 301 -9.81 -22.53 14.73
N ASN A 302 -9.54 -23.67 14.10
CA ASN A 302 -10.08 -24.98 14.45
C ASN A 302 -9.54 -25.54 15.77
N VAL A 303 -8.40 -25.02 16.27
CA VAL A 303 -7.76 -25.44 17.52
C VAL A 303 -8.10 -24.44 18.64
N SER A 304 -8.43 -24.96 19.83
CA SER A 304 -8.62 -24.11 21.00
C SER A 304 -7.27 -23.53 21.41
N ALA A 305 -7.17 -22.20 21.50
CA ALA A 305 -5.96 -21.51 21.98
C ALA A 305 -5.54 -21.99 23.39
N LEU A 306 -6.53 -22.40 24.21
CA LEU A 306 -6.31 -22.98 25.53
C LEU A 306 -5.63 -24.36 25.48
N ALA A 307 -5.92 -25.16 24.46
CA ALA A 307 -5.29 -26.48 24.28
C ALA A 307 -3.83 -26.35 23.80
N MET A 308 -3.50 -25.28 23.05
CA MET A 308 -2.11 -24.99 22.66
C MET A 308 -1.28 -24.46 23.83
N ALA A 309 -1.86 -23.63 24.71
CA ALA A 309 -1.18 -23.14 25.91
C ALA A 309 -0.93 -24.26 26.95
N SER A 310 -1.76 -25.30 26.96
CA SER A 310 -1.65 -26.45 27.88
C SER A 310 -0.62 -27.51 27.46
N LEU A 311 0.03 -27.36 26.29
CA LEU A 311 1.03 -28.31 25.77
C LEU A 311 2.47 -27.97 26.18
N LEU A 312 2.68 -26.97 27.03
CA LEU A 312 3.94 -26.81 27.74
C LEU A 312 4.05 -27.97 28.75
N PRO A 313 5.09 -28.83 28.67
CA PRO A 313 5.38 -29.75 29.76
C PRO A 313 5.68 -28.89 30.99
N ASP A 314 4.91 -29.07 32.07
CA ASP A 314 5.34 -28.60 33.39
C ASP A 314 6.67 -29.31 33.67
N SER A 315 7.78 -28.59 33.47
CA SER A 315 9.12 -29.07 33.75
C SER A 315 9.38 -28.94 35.26
N ASP A 316 8.64 -29.72 36.04
CA ASP A 316 9.01 -30.11 37.40
C ASP A 316 9.63 -31.50 37.34
N ASP A 317 10.83 -31.59 36.77
CA ASP A 317 11.74 -32.71 37.00
C ASP A 317 13.15 -32.12 37.12
N GLU A 318 13.58 -31.94 38.37
CA GLU A 318 14.99 -31.73 38.70
C GLU A 318 15.79 -32.97 38.36
N GLU A 319 16.74 -32.88 37.42
CA GLU A 319 18.00 -33.61 37.55
C GLU A 319 19.18 -32.73 37.10
N ASP A 320 20.13 -32.61 38.02
CA ASP A 320 21.40 -31.92 37.90
C ASP A 320 22.18 -32.26 36.62
N ASN A 321 22.54 -31.24 35.84
CA ASN A 321 23.82 -31.24 35.16
C ASN A 321 24.37 -29.83 34.99
N LYS A 322 25.39 -29.53 35.81
CA LYS A 322 26.22 -28.33 35.71
C LYS A 322 26.98 -28.32 34.39
N GLY A 323 26.60 -27.44 33.49
CA GLY A 323 27.36 -27.02 32.32
C GLY A 323 27.20 -25.51 32.17
N GLU A 324 28.32 -24.79 32.21
CA GLU A 324 28.46 -23.34 32.26
C GLU A 324 27.60 -22.61 31.22
N LYS A 325 26.72 -21.71 31.67
CA LYS A 325 26.14 -20.66 30.84
C LYS A 325 26.99 -19.40 31.01
N GLU A 326 27.67 -19.01 29.95
CA GLU A 326 28.23 -17.66 29.82
C GLU A 326 27.07 -16.65 29.81
N ASP A 327 27.09 -15.73 30.77
CA ASP A 327 26.26 -14.54 30.80
C ASP A 327 26.62 -13.61 29.64
N LYS A 328 25.91 -13.73 28.52
CA LYS A 328 25.74 -12.61 27.59
C LYS A 328 24.55 -11.78 28.06
N VAL A 329 24.86 -10.78 28.88
CA VAL A 329 24.03 -9.61 29.11
C VAL A 329 23.67 -9.02 27.75
N ALA A 330 22.42 -9.22 27.33
CA ALA A 330 21.84 -8.59 26.15
C ALA A 330 21.56 -7.11 26.45
N THR A 331 22.61 -6.30 26.45
CA THR A 331 22.50 -4.91 26.00
C THR A 331 22.44 -4.94 24.48
N SER A 332 21.23 -5.14 23.96
CA SER A 332 20.90 -4.85 22.57
C SER A 332 19.67 -3.96 22.60
N GLU A 333 19.91 -2.65 22.65
CA GLU A 333 19.04 -1.67 21.97
C GLU A 333 18.95 -2.10 20.51
N THR A 334 18.05 -3.03 20.22
CA THR A 334 17.67 -3.38 18.86
C THR A 334 16.48 -2.51 18.55
N LEU A 335 16.73 -1.48 17.74
CA LEU A 335 15.72 -0.74 17.00
C LEU A 335 14.67 -1.74 16.51
N ALA A 336 13.42 -1.59 16.98
CA ALA A 336 12.32 -2.44 16.54
C ALA A 336 12.30 -2.44 15.00
N GLN A 337 12.60 -3.57 14.37
CA GLN A 337 12.50 -3.70 12.93
C GLN A 337 11.03 -3.49 12.57
N GLU A 338 10.71 -2.39 11.90
CA GLU A 338 9.35 -2.07 11.44
C GLU A 338 8.79 -3.27 10.67
N THR A 339 7.59 -3.71 11.05
CA THR A 339 6.95 -4.81 10.35
C THR A 339 6.66 -4.40 8.91
N ILE A 340 6.67 -5.35 7.98
CA ILE A 340 6.42 -5.05 6.56
C ILE A 340 5.04 -4.37 6.40
N LEU A 341 4.08 -4.71 7.26
CA LEU A 341 2.74 -4.11 7.32
C LEU A 341 2.78 -2.62 7.72
N ASP A 342 3.74 -2.20 8.55
CA ASP A 342 3.95 -0.78 8.86
C ASP A 342 4.55 -0.03 7.66
N LYS A 343 5.45 -0.67 6.90
CA LYS A 343 6.00 -0.10 5.66
C LYS A 343 4.95 0.06 4.57
N SER A 344 3.98 -0.85 4.52
CA SER A 344 2.90 -0.87 3.52
C SER A 344 2.03 0.41 3.53
N LYS A 345 1.96 1.13 4.65
CA LYS A 345 1.17 2.37 4.77
C LYS A 345 1.73 3.51 3.91
N TYR A 346 3.02 3.47 3.63
CA TYR A 346 3.75 4.51 2.90
C TYR A 346 3.93 4.18 1.42
N PHE A 347 3.17 3.21 0.89
CA PHE A 347 3.29 2.83 -0.51
C PHE A 347 2.59 3.84 -1.42
N ASN A 348 3.39 4.64 -2.12
CA ASN A 348 2.91 5.71 -2.97
C ASN A 348 2.10 5.19 -4.17
N LYS A 349 2.36 3.98 -4.67
CA LYS A 349 1.50 3.31 -5.69
C LYS A 349 0.07 3.09 -5.19
N VAL A 350 -0.08 2.72 -3.92
CA VAL A 350 -1.39 2.46 -3.29
C VAL A 350 -2.14 3.77 -3.07
N GLN A 351 -1.43 4.82 -2.63
CA GLN A 351 -2.01 6.17 -2.48
C GLN A 351 -2.41 6.78 -3.85
N LEU A 352 -1.61 6.55 -4.89
CA LEU A 352 -1.93 6.98 -6.26
C LEU A 352 -3.18 6.25 -6.82
N LEU A 353 -3.35 4.97 -6.49
CA LEU A 353 -4.58 4.24 -6.83
C LEU A 353 -5.81 4.87 -6.18
N ASP A 354 -5.72 5.29 -4.91
CA ASP A 354 -6.82 5.99 -4.21
C ASP A 354 -7.22 7.28 -4.94
N SER A 355 -6.23 8.07 -5.40
CA SER A 355 -6.50 9.28 -6.19
C SER A 355 -7.05 8.99 -7.58
N PHE A 356 -6.64 7.91 -8.26
CA PHE A 356 -7.24 7.52 -9.54
C PHE A 356 -8.71 7.11 -9.40
N ILE A 357 -9.05 6.40 -8.33
CA ILE A 357 -10.44 6.04 -8.03
C ILE A 357 -11.27 7.29 -7.77
N HIS A 358 -10.72 8.26 -7.02
CA HIS A 358 -11.38 9.54 -6.78
C HIS A 358 -11.73 10.29 -8.07
N TYR A 359 -10.80 10.35 -9.04
CA TYR A 359 -11.01 11.00 -10.33
C TYR A 359 -11.67 10.09 -11.40
N LYS A 360 -12.07 8.86 -11.03
CA LYS A 360 -12.71 7.86 -11.90
C LYS A 360 -11.93 7.55 -13.19
N MET A 361 -10.61 7.45 -13.11
CA MET A 361 -9.75 7.22 -14.27
C MET A 361 -9.56 5.71 -14.54
N PHE A 362 -10.53 5.07 -15.21
CA PHE A 362 -10.63 3.61 -15.33
C PHE A 362 -9.42 2.93 -15.95
N GLU A 363 -8.89 3.48 -17.05
CA GLU A 363 -7.77 2.87 -17.78
C GLU A 363 -6.55 2.65 -16.87
N TYR A 364 -6.27 3.60 -15.98
CA TYR A 364 -5.14 3.51 -15.06
C TYR A 364 -5.45 2.65 -13.83
N ILE A 365 -6.70 2.66 -13.35
CA ILE A 365 -7.15 1.76 -12.27
C ILE A 365 -6.96 0.30 -12.70
N ASP A 366 -7.37 -0.03 -13.92
CA ASP A 366 -7.30 -1.40 -14.46
C ASP A 366 -5.84 -1.86 -14.67
N VAL A 367 -4.93 -0.94 -15.05
CA VAL A 367 -3.49 -1.26 -15.13
C VAL A 367 -2.91 -1.58 -13.76
N VAL A 368 -3.19 -0.76 -12.74
CA VAL A 368 -2.64 -0.97 -11.38
C VAL A 368 -3.23 -2.23 -10.73
N LEU A 369 -4.55 -2.43 -10.84
CA LEU A 369 -5.21 -3.61 -10.29
C LEU A 369 -4.92 -4.87 -11.11
N GLY A 370 -4.60 -4.75 -12.39
CA GLY A 370 -4.10 -5.85 -13.22
C GLY A 370 -2.72 -6.33 -12.78
N GLU A 371 -1.83 -5.43 -12.37
CA GLU A 371 -0.53 -5.79 -11.79
C GLU A 371 -0.66 -6.35 -10.37
N PHE A 372 -1.51 -5.75 -9.53
CA PHE A 372 -1.64 -6.09 -8.12
C PHE A 372 -3.12 -6.27 -7.72
N PRO A 373 -3.74 -7.42 -8.04
CA PRO A 373 -5.18 -7.63 -7.87
C PRO A 373 -5.65 -7.69 -6.42
N GLU A 374 -4.75 -7.98 -5.47
CA GLU A 374 -5.11 -8.18 -4.07
C GLU A 374 -5.02 -6.92 -3.20
N ILE A 375 -4.63 -5.77 -3.77
CA ILE A 375 -4.58 -4.49 -3.06
C ILE A 375 -5.89 -4.17 -2.32
N PRO A 376 -7.08 -4.29 -2.95
CA PRO A 376 -8.33 -4.00 -2.25
C PRO A 376 -8.54 -4.90 -1.03
N LEU A 377 -8.05 -6.15 -1.05
CA LEU A 377 -8.17 -7.10 0.06
C LEU A 377 -7.26 -6.75 1.25
N ILE A 378 -6.19 -6.00 1.02
CA ILE A 378 -5.28 -5.50 2.06
C ILE A 378 -5.79 -4.17 2.61
N TYR A 379 -6.05 -3.19 1.75
CA TYR A 379 -6.40 -1.83 2.16
C TYR A 379 -7.91 -1.60 2.15
N ASP A 380 -8.47 -1.42 3.35
CA ASP A 380 -9.90 -1.18 3.54
C ASP A 380 -10.40 0.11 2.86
N ARG A 381 -9.61 1.19 2.90
CA ARG A 381 -9.97 2.48 2.27
C ARG A 381 -10.19 2.33 0.76
N ILE A 382 -9.30 1.61 0.09
CA ILE A 382 -9.40 1.38 -1.37
C ILE A 382 -10.61 0.52 -1.68
N ALA A 383 -10.89 -0.51 -0.88
CA ALA A 383 -12.09 -1.32 -1.07
C ALA A 383 -13.38 -0.49 -0.92
N ASP A 384 -13.45 0.40 0.06
CA ASP A 384 -14.60 1.28 0.27
C ASP A 384 -14.78 2.24 -0.93
N ARG A 385 -13.69 2.85 -1.42
CA ARG A 385 -13.72 3.72 -2.61
C ARG A 385 -14.08 2.99 -3.90
N LEU A 386 -13.58 1.77 -4.08
CA LEU A 386 -13.96 0.93 -5.22
C LEU A 386 -15.43 0.52 -5.14
N ASN A 387 -15.96 0.22 -3.95
CA ASN A 387 -17.39 -0.04 -3.78
C ASN A 387 -18.23 1.20 -4.17
N ASP A 388 -17.81 2.40 -3.76
CA ASP A 388 -18.50 3.65 -4.14
C ASP A 388 -18.46 3.88 -5.67
N LEU A 389 -17.33 3.58 -6.31
CA LEU A 389 -17.16 3.66 -7.76
C LEU A 389 -18.11 2.67 -8.46
N VAL A 390 -18.16 1.41 -8.01
CA VAL A 390 -19.06 0.39 -8.57
C VAL A 390 -20.53 0.76 -8.33
N GLU A 391 -20.86 1.31 -7.16
CA GLU A 391 -22.20 1.83 -6.89
C GLU A 391 -22.59 2.97 -7.84
N SER A 392 -21.64 3.84 -8.19
CA SER A 392 -21.88 4.92 -9.15
C SER A 392 -22.23 4.40 -10.56
N PHE A 393 -21.74 3.22 -10.94
CA PHE A 393 -22.11 2.56 -12.20
C PHE A 393 -23.54 2.01 -12.16
N ILE A 394 -23.90 1.36 -11.05
CA ILE A 394 -25.15 0.63 -10.94
C ILE A 394 -26.32 1.56 -10.63
N THR A 395 -26.08 2.66 -9.92
CA THR A 395 -27.16 3.54 -9.43
C THR A 395 -28.05 4.10 -10.55
N PRO A 396 -27.51 4.64 -11.67
CA PRO A 396 -28.33 5.08 -12.80
C PRO A 396 -29.17 3.94 -13.39
N PHE A 397 -28.55 2.78 -13.63
CA PHE A 397 -29.23 1.60 -14.18
C PHE A 397 -30.32 1.06 -13.24
N TYR A 398 -30.04 1.00 -11.93
CA TYR A 398 -30.98 0.51 -10.93
C TYR A 398 -32.25 1.37 -10.86
N PHE A 399 -32.10 2.70 -10.89
CA PHE A 399 -33.27 3.59 -10.88
C PHE A 399 -34.09 3.52 -12.17
N GLU A 400 -33.45 3.30 -13.31
CA GLU A 400 -34.14 3.17 -14.60
C GLU A 400 -34.91 1.83 -14.70
N PHE A 401 -34.30 0.72 -14.30
CA PHE A 401 -34.83 -0.63 -14.60
C PHE A 401 -35.50 -1.35 -13.42
N VAL A 402 -35.16 -1.02 -12.17
CA VAL A 402 -35.63 -1.76 -10.98
C VAL A 402 -36.66 -0.93 -10.18
N ASP A 403 -36.29 0.28 -9.77
CA ASP A 403 -37.10 1.06 -8.82
C ASP A 403 -38.16 1.95 -9.50
N ASN A 404 -38.15 2.07 -10.85
CA ASN A 404 -39.04 2.92 -11.65
C ASN A 404 -39.20 4.36 -11.10
N LEU A 405 -38.18 4.86 -10.39
CA LEU A 405 -38.12 6.23 -9.92
C LEU A 405 -37.51 7.06 -11.04
N ASN A 406 -38.36 7.73 -11.82
CA ASN A 406 -37.96 8.77 -12.77
C ASN A 406 -37.32 9.96 -12.03
N LEU A 407 -36.08 9.81 -11.59
CA LEU A 407 -35.23 10.88 -11.05
C LEU A 407 -34.53 11.62 -12.20
N LEU A 408 -35.28 12.06 -13.20
CA LEU A 408 -34.84 13.01 -14.23
C LEU A 408 -35.21 14.46 -13.86
N SER A 409 -35.17 14.81 -12.57
CA SER A 409 -35.45 16.19 -12.15
C SER A 409 -34.61 16.64 -10.95
N ALA A 410 -33.32 16.35 -10.97
CA ALA A 410 -32.36 17.10 -10.19
C ALA A 410 -31.13 17.33 -11.07
N ASP A 411 -30.88 18.60 -11.41
CA ASP A 411 -29.68 19.08 -12.07
C ASP A 411 -28.44 18.79 -11.20
N VAL A 412 -28.04 17.53 -11.15
CA VAL A 412 -26.73 17.11 -10.70
C VAL A 412 -26.07 16.59 -11.96
N GLU A 413 -25.12 17.36 -12.49
CA GLU A 413 -24.17 16.89 -13.49
C GLU A 413 -23.36 15.75 -12.85
N VAL A 414 -23.95 14.56 -12.79
CA VAL A 414 -23.19 13.36 -12.52
C VAL A 414 -22.40 13.15 -13.81
N GLU A 415 -21.09 13.43 -13.77
CA GLU A 415 -20.14 12.92 -14.76
C GLU A 415 -20.22 11.37 -14.71
N VAL A 416 -21.23 10.83 -15.39
CA VAL A 416 -21.38 9.41 -15.68
C VAL A 416 -20.73 9.23 -17.05
N THR A 417 -19.46 8.88 -17.05
CA THR A 417 -18.68 8.61 -18.26
C THR A 417 -19.10 7.31 -18.96
N ILE A 418 -19.83 6.41 -18.29
CA ILE A 418 -20.27 5.13 -18.84
C ILE A 418 -21.80 5.03 -18.76
N GLN A 419 -22.48 5.22 -19.89
CA GLN A 419 -23.91 4.91 -20.00
C GLN A 419 -24.08 3.40 -20.16
N ILE A 420 -24.67 2.75 -19.16
CA ILE A 420 -24.95 1.31 -19.15
C ILE A 420 -26.39 1.12 -19.62
N ASN A 421 -26.59 0.59 -20.82
CA ASN A 421 -27.92 0.43 -21.41
C ASN A 421 -28.48 -0.98 -21.24
N ASN A 422 -27.61 -1.97 -21.07
CA ASN A 422 -27.95 -3.39 -21.03
C ASN A 422 -27.42 -4.09 -19.78
N LEU A 423 -28.07 -5.18 -19.38
CA LEU A 423 -27.59 -6.05 -18.29
C LEU A 423 -26.20 -6.64 -18.57
N ASP A 424 -25.93 -7.01 -19.82
CA ASP A 424 -24.62 -7.58 -20.21
C ASP A 424 -23.50 -6.54 -20.09
N GLU A 425 -23.75 -5.30 -20.53
CA GLU A 425 -22.81 -4.18 -20.37
C GLU A 425 -22.55 -3.86 -18.89
N MET A 426 -23.59 -3.97 -18.05
CA MET A 426 -23.42 -3.82 -16.60
C MET A 426 -22.52 -4.92 -16.04
N PHE A 427 -22.74 -6.17 -16.43
CA PHE A 427 -21.94 -7.29 -15.95
C PHE A 427 -20.48 -7.18 -16.40
N ASP A 428 -20.23 -6.81 -17.65
CA ASP A 428 -18.88 -6.59 -18.15
C ASP A 428 -18.14 -5.48 -17.39
N ALA A 429 -18.85 -4.42 -16.97
CA ALA A 429 -18.27 -3.35 -16.16
C ALA A 429 -18.08 -3.72 -14.68
N VAL A 430 -19.01 -4.46 -14.08
CA VAL A 430 -19.05 -4.71 -12.62
C VAL A 430 -18.26 -5.95 -12.20
N ILE A 431 -18.33 -7.05 -12.97
CA ILE A 431 -17.73 -8.34 -12.60
C ILE A 431 -16.21 -8.24 -12.35
N PRO A 432 -15.41 -7.51 -13.15
CA PRO A 432 -13.97 -7.37 -12.89
C PRO A 432 -13.67 -6.82 -11.50
N TYR A 433 -14.36 -5.73 -11.10
CA TYR A 433 -14.16 -5.11 -9.79
C TYR A 433 -14.70 -5.98 -8.64
N VAL A 434 -15.82 -6.65 -8.83
CA VAL A 434 -16.40 -7.55 -7.82
C VAL A 434 -15.49 -8.75 -7.55
N ASN A 435 -14.85 -9.30 -8.59
CA ASN A 435 -13.85 -10.36 -8.44
C ASN A 435 -12.62 -9.92 -7.63
N LEU A 436 -12.21 -8.66 -7.75
CA LEU A 436 -11.10 -8.09 -6.98
C LEU A 436 -11.50 -7.84 -5.51
N LEU A 437 -12.72 -7.35 -5.27
CA LEU A 437 -13.22 -7.02 -3.93
C LEU A 437 -13.55 -8.26 -3.08
N LYS A 438 -13.99 -9.37 -3.69
CA LYS A 438 -14.39 -10.61 -3.00
C LYS A 438 -15.29 -10.32 -1.79
N TYR A 439 -14.88 -10.72 -0.58
CA TYR A 439 -15.66 -10.53 0.65
C TYR A 439 -15.80 -9.06 1.09
N LYS A 440 -14.96 -8.14 0.59
CA LYS A 440 -15.03 -6.71 0.95
C LYS A 440 -16.14 -5.94 0.21
N ILE A 441 -16.82 -6.56 -0.76
CA ILE A 441 -18.04 -5.99 -1.34
C ILE A 441 -19.14 -5.78 -0.27
N MET A 442 -19.14 -6.61 0.78
CA MET A 442 -20.11 -6.51 1.89
C MET A 442 -19.95 -5.27 2.78
N ARG A 443 -18.88 -4.48 2.59
CA ARG A 443 -18.64 -3.26 3.38
C ARG A 443 -19.61 -2.14 2.99
N ASN A 444 -20.03 -2.08 1.73
CA ASN A 444 -21.05 -1.14 1.27
C ASN A 444 -22.40 -1.87 1.19
N SER A 445 -23.29 -1.61 2.14
CA SER A 445 -24.61 -2.22 2.16
C SER A 445 -25.51 -1.77 1.02
N SER A 446 -25.42 -0.49 0.58
CA SER A 446 -26.25 0.08 -0.48
C SER A 446 -25.97 -0.57 -1.84
N LEU A 447 -24.69 -0.82 -2.12
CA LEU A 447 -24.27 -1.54 -3.32
C LEU A 447 -24.86 -2.96 -3.36
N VAL A 448 -24.77 -3.68 -2.24
CA VAL A 448 -25.22 -5.08 -2.17
C VAL A 448 -26.73 -5.20 -2.31
N THR A 449 -27.52 -4.30 -1.71
CA THR A 449 -28.97 -4.31 -1.87
C THR A 449 -29.38 -4.12 -3.33
N LYS A 450 -28.79 -3.14 -4.02
CA LYS A 450 -29.03 -2.91 -5.45
C LYS A 450 -28.67 -4.13 -6.30
N LEU A 451 -27.50 -4.72 -6.05
CA LEU A 451 -27.03 -5.90 -6.80
C LEU A 451 -27.84 -7.16 -6.56
N ASN A 452 -28.37 -7.35 -5.34
CA ASN A 452 -29.19 -8.50 -5.01
C ASN A 452 -30.46 -8.58 -5.87
N GLU A 453 -31.08 -7.44 -6.15
CA GLU A 453 -32.36 -7.36 -6.85
C GLU A 453 -32.25 -7.53 -8.37
N ILE A 454 -31.05 -7.38 -8.93
CA ILE A 454 -30.82 -7.40 -10.38
C ILE A 454 -30.91 -8.81 -10.96
N CYS A 455 -30.13 -9.77 -10.44
CA CYS A 455 -30.05 -11.12 -11.02
C CYS A 455 -29.64 -12.19 -10.01
N PHE A 456 -30.36 -13.32 -10.01
CA PHE A 456 -30.08 -14.45 -9.12
C PHE A 456 -28.77 -15.17 -9.42
N GLU A 457 -28.37 -15.28 -10.69
CA GLU A 457 -27.10 -15.93 -11.04
C GLU A 457 -25.91 -15.12 -10.54
N PHE A 458 -26.01 -13.79 -10.61
CA PHE A 458 -25.05 -12.87 -10.02
C PHE A 458 -25.02 -13.02 -8.49
N PHE A 459 -26.19 -13.00 -7.84
CA PHE A 459 -26.31 -13.20 -6.39
C PHE A 459 -25.65 -14.51 -5.93
N ARG A 460 -25.95 -15.63 -6.61
CA ARG A 460 -25.41 -16.96 -6.31
C ARG A 460 -23.89 -17.01 -6.39
N ASN A 461 -23.30 -16.39 -7.42
CA ASN A 461 -21.87 -16.51 -7.69
C ASN A 461 -21.01 -15.50 -6.91
N TYR A 462 -21.50 -14.27 -6.72
CA TYR A 462 -20.68 -13.16 -6.23
C TYR A 462 -21.08 -12.62 -4.86
N ILE A 463 -22.32 -12.84 -4.40
CA ILE A 463 -22.82 -12.23 -3.15
C ILE A 463 -23.04 -13.27 -2.07
N PHE A 464 -23.73 -14.37 -2.38
CA PHE A 464 -24.19 -15.33 -1.38
C PHE A 464 -23.06 -15.93 -0.53
N LEU A 465 -21.92 -16.23 -1.15
CA LEU A 465 -20.74 -16.75 -0.46
C LEU A 465 -20.20 -15.78 0.60
N TYR A 466 -20.32 -14.47 0.36
CA TYR A 466 -19.75 -13.42 1.20
C TYR A 466 -20.75 -12.79 2.16
N LEU A 467 -22.05 -13.05 2.03
CA LEU A 467 -23.11 -12.51 2.88
C LEU A 467 -22.81 -12.52 4.40
N PRO A 468 -22.18 -13.58 4.99
CA PRO A 468 -21.82 -13.61 6.41
C PRO A 468 -20.79 -12.55 6.87
N PHE A 469 -20.08 -11.89 5.96
CA PHE A 469 -19.09 -10.84 6.28
C PHE A 469 -19.73 -9.48 6.57
N SER A 470 -21.00 -9.27 6.18
CA SER A 470 -21.70 -7.99 6.38
C SER A 470 -21.88 -7.64 7.85
N HIS A 471 -22.04 -8.65 8.72
CA HIS A 471 -22.47 -8.51 10.12
C HIS A 471 -23.74 -7.64 10.30
N ASN A 472 -24.50 -7.42 9.23
CA ASN A 472 -25.65 -6.52 9.15
C ASN A 472 -26.92 -7.35 8.91
N ILE A 473 -27.72 -7.54 9.96
CA ILE A 473 -28.91 -8.41 9.93
C ILE A 473 -29.96 -7.93 8.90
N PRO A 474 -30.32 -6.63 8.81
CA PRO A 474 -31.17 -6.11 7.75
C PRO A 474 -30.76 -6.55 6.34
N LEU A 475 -29.47 -6.41 6.00
CA LEU A 475 -28.96 -6.79 4.67
C LEU A 475 -29.15 -8.27 4.39
N VAL A 476 -28.94 -9.12 5.40
CA VAL A 476 -29.15 -10.57 5.30
C VAL A 476 -30.64 -10.89 5.10
N ASN A 477 -31.53 -10.19 5.78
CA ASN A 477 -32.97 -10.37 5.62
C ASN A 477 -33.45 -9.95 4.23
N GLU A 478 -32.97 -8.83 3.70
CA GLU A 478 -33.27 -8.38 2.33
C GLU A 478 -32.73 -9.37 1.30
N SER A 479 -31.49 -9.84 1.47
CA SER A 479 -30.90 -10.89 0.62
C SER A 479 -31.75 -12.17 0.63
N PHE A 480 -32.28 -12.57 1.80
CA PHE A 480 -33.16 -13.72 1.90
C PHE A 480 -34.54 -13.48 1.28
N SER A 481 -35.08 -12.26 1.33
CA SER A 481 -36.37 -11.94 0.72
C SER A 481 -36.38 -12.28 -0.78
N ILE A 482 -35.26 -12.01 -1.47
CA ILE A 482 -35.06 -12.35 -2.89
C ILE A 482 -34.92 -13.86 -3.07
N LEU A 483 -34.13 -14.51 -2.21
CA LEU A 483 -33.98 -15.97 -2.23
C LEU A 483 -35.32 -16.68 -2.01
N SER A 484 -36.21 -16.09 -1.20
CA SER A 484 -37.52 -16.66 -0.85
C SER A 484 -38.48 -16.78 -2.05
N CYS A 485 -38.27 -15.99 -3.10
CA CYS A 485 -39.03 -16.05 -4.35
C CYS A 485 -38.72 -17.29 -5.19
N TYR A 486 -37.60 -17.98 -4.92
CA TYR A 486 -37.19 -19.17 -5.67
C TYR A 486 -37.74 -20.47 -5.06
N PRO A 487 -37.96 -21.51 -5.89
CA PRO A 487 -38.37 -22.82 -5.41
C PRO A 487 -37.42 -23.39 -4.37
N LEU A 488 -37.96 -24.19 -3.45
CA LEU A 488 -37.21 -24.80 -2.35
C LEU A 488 -35.99 -25.60 -2.83
N GLU A 489 -36.12 -26.32 -3.95
CA GLU A 489 -35.03 -27.12 -4.52
C GLU A 489 -33.81 -26.24 -4.88
N THR A 490 -34.05 -25.09 -5.49
CA THR A 490 -33.00 -24.12 -5.83
C THR A 490 -32.33 -23.56 -4.57
N ARG A 491 -33.10 -23.20 -3.54
CA ARG A 491 -32.54 -22.70 -2.27
C ARG A 491 -31.67 -23.74 -1.57
N TYR A 492 -32.13 -24.99 -1.49
CA TYR A 492 -31.38 -26.04 -0.80
C TYR A 492 -30.14 -26.49 -1.56
N ASN A 493 -30.18 -26.48 -2.90
CA ASN A 493 -29.00 -26.66 -3.72
C ASN A 493 -27.94 -25.58 -3.44
N LEU A 494 -28.37 -24.31 -3.35
CA LEU A 494 -27.50 -23.18 -3.00
C LEU A 494 -26.81 -23.39 -1.63
N TYR A 495 -27.56 -23.82 -0.60
CA TYR A 495 -27.00 -24.10 0.73
C TYR A 495 -25.98 -25.25 0.71
N GLY A 496 -26.25 -26.28 -0.10
CA GLY A 496 -25.31 -27.38 -0.32
C GLY A 496 -24.02 -26.93 -1.00
N GLU A 497 -24.15 -26.14 -2.07
CA GLU A 497 -23.02 -25.56 -2.81
C GLU A 497 -22.14 -24.67 -1.94
N TYR A 498 -22.76 -23.82 -1.11
CA TYR A 498 -22.05 -22.96 -0.17
C TYR A 498 -21.09 -23.75 0.73
N SER A 499 -21.51 -24.90 1.24
CA SER A 499 -20.65 -25.76 2.09
C SER A 499 -19.38 -26.26 1.38
N VAL A 500 -19.41 -26.37 0.05
CA VAL A 500 -18.28 -26.76 -0.79
C VAL A 500 -17.42 -25.54 -1.13
N MET A 501 -18.05 -24.41 -1.47
CA MET A 501 -17.36 -23.16 -1.81
C MET A 501 -16.53 -22.61 -0.65
N VAL A 502 -17.08 -22.65 0.57
CA VAL A 502 -16.40 -22.24 1.81
C VAL A 502 -15.07 -22.97 2.00
N LYS A 503 -14.97 -24.25 1.62
CA LYS A 503 -13.74 -25.02 1.78
C LYS A 503 -12.64 -24.59 0.81
N LYS A 504 -12.99 -23.97 -0.32
CA LYS A 504 -12.06 -23.53 -1.36
C LYS A 504 -11.43 -22.18 -1.05
N ASP A 505 -12.16 -21.28 -0.38
CA ASP A 505 -11.70 -19.93 -0.06
C ASP A 505 -11.27 -19.81 1.42
N PRO A 506 -9.98 -19.53 1.72
CA PRO A 506 -9.48 -19.46 3.09
C PRO A 506 -10.17 -18.41 3.97
N ALA A 507 -10.56 -17.26 3.39
CA ALA A 507 -11.17 -16.16 4.13
C ALA A 507 -12.58 -16.53 4.62
N THR A 508 -13.43 -17.05 3.73
CA THR A 508 -14.78 -17.53 4.08
C THR A 508 -14.74 -18.71 5.05
N LYS A 509 -13.77 -19.63 4.88
CA LYS A 509 -13.52 -20.71 5.85
C LYS A 509 -13.22 -20.16 7.23
N LEU A 510 -12.27 -19.22 7.36
CA LEU A 510 -11.91 -18.60 8.63
C LEU A 510 -13.13 -17.95 9.31
N ASN A 511 -13.93 -17.18 8.57
CA ASN A 511 -15.13 -16.54 9.12
C ASN A 511 -16.17 -17.55 9.61
N ASN A 512 -16.36 -18.66 8.87
CA ASN A 512 -17.23 -19.75 9.30
C ASN A 512 -16.70 -20.45 10.54
N ASP A 513 -15.42 -20.81 10.59
CA ASP A 513 -14.80 -21.48 11.75
C ASP A 513 -14.89 -20.59 13.01
N ILE A 514 -14.72 -19.27 12.87
CA ILE A 514 -14.94 -18.30 13.96
C ILE A 514 -16.40 -18.32 14.43
N CYS A 515 -17.36 -18.32 13.50
CA CYS A 515 -18.78 -18.39 13.83
C CYS A 515 -19.13 -19.70 14.55
N GLU A 516 -18.62 -20.83 14.06
CA GLU A 516 -18.83 -22.15 14.64
C GLU A 516 -18.26 -22.23 16.06
N LYS A 517 -17.05 -21.72 16.27
CA LYS A 517 -16.40 -21.64 17.59
C LYS A 517 -17.16 -20.75 18.56
N LYS A 518 -17.56 -19.54 18.13
CA LYS A 518 -18.38 -18.62 18.95
C LYS A 518 -19.71 -19.27 19.33
N THR A 519 -20.37 -19.96 18.40
CA THR A 519 -21.63 -20.65 18.65
C THR A 519 -21.44 -21.78 19.67
N LYS A 520 -20.41 -22.61 19.49
CA LYS A 520 -20.05 -23.68 20.42
C LYS A 520 -19.77 -23.17 21.84
N ASP A 521 -19.02 -22.08 21.97
CA ASP A 521 -18.68 -21.51 23.27
C ASP A 521 -19.89 -20.85 23.96
N LEU A 522 -20.82 -20.26 23.20
CA LEU A 522 -22.11 -19.81 23.73
C LEU A 522 -22.97 -20.98 24.23
N LEU A 523 -23.06 -22.08 23.47
CA LEU A 523 -23.87 -23.25 23.85
C LEU A 523 -23.35 -23.94 25.12
N LYS A 524 -22.03 -24.02 25.32
CA LYS A 524 -21.45 -24.56 26.57
C LYS A 524 -21.84 -23.78 27.82
N ARG A 525 -22.13 -22.50 27.66
CA ARG A 525 -22.51 -21.60 28.76
C ARG A 525 -24.01 -21.46 28.89
N LEU A 526 -24.80 -22.00 27.96
CA LEU A 526 -26.25 -21.84 27.92
C LEU A 526 -26.90 -22.56 29.12
N SER A 527 -27.63 -21.82 29.94
CA SER A 527 -28.36 -22.34 31.09
C SER A 527 -29.72 -21.66 31.23
N VAL A 528 -30.58 -22.20 32.09
CA VAL A 528 -31.90 -21.61 32.40
C VAL A 528 -31.75 -20.20 32.98
N GLU A 529 -30.70 -19.93 33.75
CA GLU A 529 -30.48 -18.64 34.43
C GLU A 529 -30.06 -17.52 33.47
N ASN A 530 -29.32 -17.85 32.40
CA ASN A 530 -28.77 -16.86 31.47
C ASN A 530 -29.47 -16.83 30.11
N ILE A 531 -30.62 -17.48 30.00
CA ILE A 531 -31.32 -17.65 28.73
C ILE A 531 -31.60 -16.32 28.03
N ASN A 532 -32.08 -15.31 28.76
CA ASN A 532 -32.46 -14.01 28.17
C ASN A 532 -31.30 -13.29 27.45
N THR A 533 -30.08 -13.36 28.00
CA THR A 533 -28.90 -12.74 27.40
C THR A 533 -28.30 -13.63 26.32
N SER A 534 -28.20 -14.94 26.58
CA SER A 534 -27.67 -15.93 25.66
C SER A 534 -28.50 -16.06 24.38
N CYS A 535 -29.84 -15.96 24.46
CA CYS A 535 -30.75 -16.00 23.31
C CYS A 535 -30.47 -14.86 22.31
N ARG A 536 -30.20 -13.65 22.81
CA ARG A 536 -29.88 -12.50 21.94
C ARG A 536 -28.54 -12.69 21.24
N SER A 537 -27.53 -13.18 21.97
CA SER A 537 -26.21 -13.46 21.42
C SER A 537 -26.26 -14.56 20.35
N LEU A 538 -27.00 -15.64 20.64
CA LEU A 538 -27.21 -16.73 19.69
C LEU A 538 -27.99 -16.27 18.45
N ASN A 539 -29.03 -15.44 18.64
CA ASN A 539 -29.78 -14.88 17.53
C ASN A 539 -28.91 -14.03 16.60
N LYS A 540 -28.02 -13.19 17.16
CA LYS A 540 -27.10 -12.38 16.35
C LYS A 540 -26.18 -13.24 15.48
N LEU A 541 -25.68 -14.36 16.00
CA LEU A 541 -24.83 -15.27 15.22
C LEU A 541 -25.61 -15.99 14.13
N ILE A 542 -26.78 -16.54 14.49
CA ILE A 542 -27.62 -17.30 13.57
C ILE A 542 -28.21 -16.40 12.48
N SER A 543 -28.64 -15.19 12.80
CA SER A 543 -29.21 -14.28 11.82
C SER A 543 -28.20 -13.78 10.80
N VAL A 544 -26.90 -13.76 11.13
CA VAL A 544 -25.82 -13.35 10.22
C VAL A 544 -25.28 -14.54 9.40
N ASN A 545 -25.04 -15.68 10.05
CA ASN A 545 -24.49 -16.87 9.40
C ASN A 545 -25.27 -18.12 9.82
N PRO A 546 -26.48 -18.31 9.28
CA PRO A 546 -27.34 -19.39 9.74
C PRO A 546 -26.80 -20.76 9.37
N ILE A 547 -26.07 -20.91 8.25
CA ILE A 547 -25.56 -22.21 7.79
C ILE A 547 -24.53 -22.76 8.78
N ALA A 548 -23.51 -21.97 9.12
CA ALA A 548 -22.48 -22.39 10.08
C ALA A 548 -23.04 -22.53 11.51
N ALA A 549 -23.82 -21.54 11.97
CA ALA A 549 -24.36 -21.55 13.33
C ALA A 549 -25.37 -22.69 13.55
N SER A 550 -26.26 -22.97 12.59
CA SER A 550 -27.23 -24.07 12.68
C SER A 550 -26.57 -25.44 12.68
N ASN A 551 -25.55 -25.65 11.84
CA ASN A 551 -24.81 -26.90 11.82
C ASN A 551 -24.21 -27.22 13.20
N THR A 552 -23.63 -26.22 13.86
CA THR A 552 -22.98 -26.42 15.16
C THR A 552 -23.95 -26.69 16.29
N PHE A 553 -25.04 -25.91 16.41
CA PHE A 553 -25.99 -26.13 17.50
C PHE A 553 -26.81 -27.40 17.32
N ILE A 554 -27.20 -27.75 16.08
CA ILE A 554 -27.91 -29.01 15.81
C ILE A 554 -26.99 -30.20 16.15
N SER A 555 -25.70 -30.13 15.83
CA SER A 555 -24.74 -31.18 16.22
C SER A 555 -24.57 -31.29 17.74
N HIS A 556 -24.73 -30.20 18.50
CA HIS A 556 -24.76 -30.25 19.97
C HIS A 556 -26.06 -30.86 20.51
N ILE A 557 -27.20 -30.55 19.89
CA ILE A 557 -28.50 -31.16 20.25
C ILE A 557 -28.49 -32.67 19.98
N GLU A 558 -27.83 -33.14 18.91
CA GLU A 558 -27.65 -34.57 18.65
C GLU A 558 -27.01 -35.29 19.85
N SER A 559 -26.11 -34.63 20.57
CA SER A 559 -25.38 -35.21 21.70
C SER A 559 -26.08 -35.00 23.04
N TYR A 560 -26.72 -33.85 23.26
CA TYR A 560 -27.26 -33.44 24.56
C TYR A 560 -28.74 -33.05 24.47
N SER A 561 -29.63 -33.88 25.03
CA SER A 561 -31.07 -33.62 25.06
C SER A 561 -31.47 -32.43 25.95
N SER A 562 -30.68 -32.11 26.98
CA SER A 562 -30.93 -30.97 27.88
C SER A 562 -30.89 -29.61 27.17
N LEU A 563 -30.19 -29.51 26.03
CA LEU A 563 -30.10 -28.27 25.25
C LEU A 563 -31.35 -28.01 24.40
N ILE A 564 -32.20 -29.02 24.18
CA ILE A 564 -33.38 -28.91 23.30
C ILE A 564 -34.29 -27.77 23.75
N GLU A 565 -34.61 -27.70 25.05
CA GLU A 565 -35.54 -26.69 25.57
C GLU A 565 -34.96 -25.28 25.46
N LEU A 566 -33.69 -25.14 25.84
CA LEU A 566 -32.97 -23.86 25.84
C LEU A 566 -32.82 -23.31 24.41
N VAL A 567 -32.54 -24.18 23.43
CA VAL A 567 -32.43 -23.78 22.03
C VAL A 567 -33.81 -23.46 21.44
N CYS A 568 -34.86 -24.21 21.77
CA CYS A 568 -36.22 -23.87 21.36
C CYS A 568 -36.66 -22.49 21.87
N GLU A 569 -36.35 -22.14 23.12
CA GLU A 569 -36.69 -20.82 23.66
C GLU A 569 -35.85 -19.71 23.00
N SER A 570 -34.57 -19.97 22.68
CA SER A 570 -33.74 -19.00 21.96
C SER A 570 -34.15 -18.77 20.51
N SER A 571 -34.78 -19.76 19.88
CA SER A 571 -35.26 -19.67 18.49
C SER A 571 -36.38 -18.66 18.25
N LYS A 572 -37.00 -18.14 19.32
CA LYS A 572 -38.04 -17.09 19.26
C LYS A 572 -37.66 -15.87 18.41
N PHE A 573 -36.36 -15.54 18.36
CA PHE A 573 -35.88 -14.33 17.71
C PHE A 573 -35.25 -14.57 16.33
N PHE A 574 -35.22 -15.82 15.85
CA PHE A 574 -34.59 -16.16 14.58
C PHE A 574 -35.36 -15.54 13.42
N ASN A 575 -34.61 -15.05 12.42
CA ASN A 575 -35.15 -14.54 11.17
C ASN A 575 -35.61 -15.67 10.23
N ASP A 576 -36.37 -15.33 9.19
CA ASP A 576 -36.93 -16.29 8.25
C ASP A 576 -35.83 -17.09 7.52
N PHE A 577 -34.68 -16.46 7.25
CA PHE A 577 -33.53 -17.14 6.67
C PHE A 577 -33.01 -18.26 7.57
N ALA A 578 -32.88 -18.00 8.87
CA ALA A 578 -32.48 -19.02 9.82
C ALA A 578 -33.48 -20.17 9.89
N TRP A 579 -34.79 -19.89 9.85
CA TRP A 579 -35.81 -20.94 9.85
C TRP A 579 -35.74 -21.86 8.62
N ASP A 580 -35.50 -21.29 7.44
CA ASP A 580 -35.32 -22.03 6.19
C ASP A 580 -34.06 -22.93 6.28
N VAL A 581 -32.94 -22.37 6.73
CA VAL A 581 -31.66 -23.08 6.86
C VAL A 581 -31.69 -24.14 7.97
N ILE A 582 -32.39 -23.92 9.09
CA ILE A 582 -32.57 -24.92 10.15
C ILE A 582 -33.29 -26.13 9.58
N THR A 583 -34.33 -25.91 8.78
CA THR A 583 -35.08 -27.00 8.14
C THR A 583 -34.20 -27.80 7.19
N TYR A 584 -33.39 -27.12 6.37
CA TYR A 584 -32.37 -27.75 5.52
C TYR A 584 -31.36 -28.57 6.33
N GLN A 585 -30.85 -28.01 7.42
CA GLN A 585 -29.82 -28.66 8.24
C GLN A 585 -30.36 -29.90 8.97
N LEU A 586 -31.61 -29.84 9.46
CA LEU A 586 -32.29 -31.00 10.03
C LEU A 586 -32.44 -32.12 9.00
N LEU A 587 -32.91 -31.82 7.79
CA LEU A 587 -33.01 -32.80 6.71
C LEU A 587 -31.65 -33.41 6.36
N THR A 588 -30.61 -32.60 6.27
CA THR A 588 -29.24 -33.06 5.97
C THR A 588 -28.72 -34.01 7.05
N LYS A 589 -29.00 -33.76 8.34
CA LYS A 589 -28.59 -34.63 9.45
C LYS A 589 -29.41 -35.92 9.54
N LEU A 590 -30.71 -35.86 9.27
CA LEU A 590 -31.63 -37.01 9.27
C LEU A 590 -31.30 -38.02 8.17
N TYR A 591 -30.95 -37.54 6.98
CA TYR A 591 -30.65 -38.37 5.81
C TYR A 591 -29.14 -38.49 5.52
N GLY A 592 -28.30 -38.18 6.49
CA GLY A 592 -26.87 -38.42 6.40
C GLY A 592 -26.53 -39.91 6.36
N ASN A 593 -25.25 -40.24 6.12
CA ASN A 593 -24.74 -41.62 6.07
C ASN A 593 -24.61 -42.26 7.46
N ARG A 594 -25.67 -42.22 8.28
CA ARG A 594 -25.74 -42.80 9.62
C ARG A 594 -27.05 -43.56 9.78
N SER A 595 -27.00 -44.78 10.33
CA SER A 595 -28.22 -45.54 10.65
C SER A 595 -28.95 -44.91 11.83
N PRO A 596 -30.27 -44.66 11.73
CA PRO A 596 -31.10 -44.21 12.85
C PRO A 596 -31.37 -45.32 13.89
N MET A 597 -31.15 -46.58 13.52
CA MET A 597 -31.31 -47.73 14.40
C MET A 597 -29.96 -48.11 15.04
N GLN A 598 -29.98 -48.46 16.33
CA GLN A 598 -28.85 -49.05 17.04
C GLN A 598 -28.44 -50.39 16.41
N PRO A 599 -27.19 -50.86 16.59
CA PRO A 599 -26.75 -52.16 16.09
C PRO A 599 -27.60 -53.34 16.60
N ASP A 600 -28.26 -53.18 17.74
CA ASP A 600 -29.20 -54.15 18.31
C ASP A 600 -30.49 -54.30 17.50
N GLY A 601 -30.78 -53.38 16.58
CA GLY A 601 -31.94 -53.42 15.69
C GLY A 601 -33.30 -53.14 16.34
N ILE A 602 -33.33 -52.89 17.66
CA ILE A 602 -34.57 -52.70 18.43
C ILE A 602 -34.79 -51.23 18.81
N ASN A 603 -33.73 -50.53 19.21
CA ASN A 603 -33.81 -49.17 19.73
C ASN A 603 -33.28 -48.15 18.73
N TYR A 604 -33.87 -46.95 18.74
CA TYR A 604 -33.32 -45.81 18.01
C TYR A 604 -32.02 -45.31 18.64
N THR A 605 -31.17 -44.72 17.82
CA THR A 605 -29.96 -44.04 18.29
C THR A 605 -30.32 -42.77 19.05
N GLN A 606 -29.49 -42.41 20.04
CA GLN A 606 -29.69 -41.21 20.86
C GLN A 606 -29.81 -39.94 20.00
N TRP A 607 -28.93 -39.80 18.99
CA TRP A 607 -28.93 -38.63 18.12
C TRP A 607 -30.25 -38.48 17.35
N PHE A 608 -30.80 -39.59 16.84
CA PHE A 608 -32.05 -39.59 16.09
C PHE A 608 -33.24 -39.27 16.99
N GLY A 609 -33.29 -39.86 18.19
CA GLY A 609 -34.29 -39.54 19.21
C GLY A 609 -34.27 -38.06 19.62
N ASN A 610 -33.09 -37.50 19.88
CA ASN A 610 -32.91 -36.08 20.24
C ASN A 610 -33.39 -35.14 19.12
N LEU A 611 -33.02 -35.40 17.86
CA LEU A 611 -33.47 -34.59 16.73
C LEU A 611 -34.98 -34.68 16.53
N THR A 612 -35.54 -35.87 16.69
CA THR A 612 -36.98 -36.10 16.56
C THR A 612 -37.78 -35.36 17.63
N GLN A 613 -37.30 -35.38 18.89
CA GLN A 613 -37.87 -34.59 19.97
C GLN A 613 -37.76 -33.08 19.70
N PHE A 614 -36.62 -32.63 19.16
CA PHE A 614 -36.41 -31.23 18.79
C PHE A 614 -37.36 -30.76 17.68
N ILE A 615 -37.54 -31.56 16.62
CA ILE A 615 -38.48 -31.28 15.52
C ILE A 615 -39.92 -31.18 16.05
N GLY A 616 -40.34 -32.13 16.91
CA GLY A 616 -41.66 -32.08 17.53
C GLY A 616 -41.87 -30.80 18.35
N LYS A 617 -40.90 -30.45 19.19
CA LYS A 617 -40.99 -29.26 20.04
C LYS A 617 -41.02 -27.97 19.21
N LEU A 618 -40.16 -27.82 18.20
CA LEU A 618 -40.19 -26.67 17.29
C LEU A 618 -41.52 -26.56 16.54
N GLY A 619 -42.03 -27.68 15.98
CA GLY A 619 -43.31 -27.70 15.27
C GLY A 619 -44.51 -27.32 16.16
N SER A 620 -44.44 -27.60 17.46
CA SER A 620 -45.47 -27.18 18.42
C SER A 620 -45.36 -25.70 18.84
N LEU A 621 -44.14 -25.17 18.97
CA LEU A 621 -43.90 -23.82 19.50
C LEU A 621 -43.99 -22.73 18.43
N TYR A 622 -43.55 -23.02 17.20
CA TYR A 622 -43.45 -22.04 16.11
C TYR A 622 -44.06 -22.57 14.80
N PRO A 623 -45.36 -22.88 14.76
CA PRO A 623 -46.01 -23.47 13.58
C PRO A 623 -46.03 -22.54 12.35
N GLU A 624 -45.97 -21.22 12.55
CA GLU A 624 -45.98 -20.23 11.46
C GLU A 624 -44.59 -20.04 10.84
N SER A 625 -43.52 -20.11 11.64
CA SER A 625 -42.14 -19.86 11.18
C SER A 625 -41.41 -21.13 10.77
N PHE A 626 -41.63 -22.25 11.48
CA PHE A 626 -40.93 -23.50 11.22
C PHE A 626 -41.53 -24.24 10.03
N GLN A 627 -40.75 -24.37 8.95
CA GLN A 627 -41.22 -25.02 7.72
C GLN A 627 -41.32 -26.54 7.89
N LEU A 628 -42.51 -27.02 8.24
CA LEU A 628 -42.76 -28.46 8.44
C LEU A 628 -42.99 -29.22 7.12
N SER A 629 -43.45 -28.53 6.07
CA SER A 629 -43.76 -29.12 4.76
C SER A 629 -42.61 -29.96 4.16
N PRO A 630 -41.35 -29.47 4.12
CA PRO A 630 -40.22 -30.24 3.56
C PRO A 630 -39.90 -31.50 4.38
N ILE A 631 -40.06 -31.43 5.70
CA ILE A 631 -39.86 -32.57 6.62
C ILE A 631 -40.92 -33.64 6.36
N LEU A 632 -42.20 -33.26 6.28
CA LEU A 632 -43.28 -34.20 5.98
C LEU A 632 -43.15 -34.82 4.60
N LEU A 633 -42.79 -34.02 3.58
CA LEU A 633 -42.51 -34.54 2.25
C LEU A 633 -41.38 -35.57 2.27
N SER A 634 -40.33 -35.33 3.05
CA SER A 634 -39.24 -36.29 3.22
C SER A 634 -39.72 -37.60 3.88
N VAL A 635 -40.61 -37.51 4.88
CA VAL A 635 -41.19 -38.68 5.55
C VAL A 635 -41.98 -39.51 4.54
N VAL A 636 -42.85 -38.87 3.75
CA VAL A 636 -43.62 -39.55 2.70
C VAL A 636 -42.71 -40.22 1.68
N LYS A 637 -41.68 -39.53 1.18
CA LYS A 637 -40.69 -40.10 0.25
C LYS A 637 -39.96 -41.30 0.84
N SER A 638 -39.60 -41.24 2.12
CA SER A 638 -38.94 -42.34 2.84
C SER A 638 -39.84 -43.56 3.02
N LEU A 639 -41.13 -43.34 3.29
CA LEU A 639 -42.12 -44.42 3.39
C LEU A 639 -42.35 -45.11 2.05
N ILE A 640 -42.37 -44.36 0.94
CA ILE A 640 -42.42 -44.92 -0.42
C ILE A 640 -41.19 -45.80 -0.67
N ASN A 641 -40.01 -45.39 -0.18
CA ASN A 641 -38.77 -46.15 -0.26
C ASN A 641 -38.66 -47.30 0.77
N LYS A 642 -39.74 -47.62 1.50
CA LYS A 642 -39.81 -48.67 2.53
C LYS A 642 -38.86 -48.46 3.72
N ASN A 643 -38.46 -47.22 4.00
CA ASN A 643 -37.74 -46.88 5.22
C ASN A 643 -38.73 -46.40 6.30
N PHE A 644 -38.99 -47.27 7.29
CA PHE A 644 -39.94 -47.00 8.36
C PHE A 644 -39.34 -46.30 9.58
N CYS A 645 -38.01 -46.17 9.68
CA CYS A 645 -37.37 -45.51 10.83
C CYS A 645 -37.80 -44.06 10.99
N VAL A 646 -38.23 -43.41 9.89
CA VAL A 646 -38.67 -42.02 9.85
C VAL A 646 -40.06 -41.81 10.53
N LEU A 647 -40.79 -42.89 10.83
CA LEU A 647 -42.09 -42.81 11.52
C LEU A 647 -42.00 -42.22 12.93
N GLU A 648 -40.85 -42.35 13.60
CA GLU A 648 -40.64 -41.73 14.92
C GLU A 648 -40.81 -40.21 14.85
N ILE A 649 -40.42 -39.59 13.72
CA ILE A 649 -40.57 -38.14 13.50
C ILE A 649 -42.06 -37.76 13.50
N LEU A 650 -42.88 -38.55 12.80
CA LEU A 650 -44.32 -38.34 12.75
C LEU A 650 -44.95 -38.55 14.13
N GLN A 651 -44.51 -39.58 14.87
CA GLN A 651 -44.98 -39.84 16.22
C GLN A 651 -44.66 -38.68 17.17
N ALA A 652 -43.44 -38.14 17.13
CA ALA A 652 -43.07 -37.00 17.96
C ALA A 652 -43.85 -35.73 17.61
N LEU A 653 -44.09 -35.48 16.31
CA LEU A 653 -44.95 -34.37 15.86
C LEU A 653 -46.38 -34.52 16.37
N ILE A 654 -46.98 -35.71 16.26
CA ILE A 654 -48.33 -35.95 16.77
C ILE A 654 -48.37 -35.74 18.28
N ASN A 655 -47.44 -36.34 19.03
CA ASN A 655 -47.41 -36.25 20.49
C ASN A 655 -47.24 -34.80 20.99
N SER A 656 -46.41 -34.01 20.29
CA SER A 656 -46.14 -32.62 20.67
C SER A 656 -47.23 -31.64 20.22
N MET A 657 -47.78 -31.80 19.01
CA MET A 657 -48.73 -30.83 18.45
C MET A 657 -50.18 -31.09 18.85
N THR A 658 -50.57 -32.35 19.07
CA THR A 658 -51.98 -32.71 19.32
C THR A 658 -52.33 -32.79 20.81
N GLY A 659 -51.32 -32.83 21.69
CA GLY A 659 -51.51 -33.10 23.11
C GLY A 659 -52.08 -34.50 23.42
N ILE A 660 -52.20 -35.38 22.41
CA ILE A 660 -52.70 -36.74 22.55
C ILE A 660 -51.61 -37.58 23.21
N LYS A 661 -51.73 -37.77 24.53
CA LYS A 661 -50.87 -38.70 25.26
C LYS A 661 -51.35 -40.14 25.02
N PRO A 662 -50.44 -41.10 24.82
CA PRO A 662 -50.82 -42.50 24.73
C PRO A 662 -51.53 -42.91 26.02
N ILE A 663 -52.71 -43.49 25.86
CA ILE A 663 -53.57 -43.92 26.97
C ILE A 663 -53.03 -45.26 27.51
N ASN A 664 -51.91 -45.21 28.20
CA ASN A 664 -51.28 -46.37 28.81
C ASN A 664 -51.40 -46.27 30.34
N ASN A 665 -51.79 -47.36 31.00
CA ASN A 665 -51.90 -47.47 32.47
C ASN A 665 -52.95 -46.54 33.14
N LEU A 666 -54.15 -46.45 32.58
CA LEU A 666 -55.27 -45.78 33.27
C LEU A 666 -55.73 -46.56 34.50
N SER A 667 -55.99 -45.85 35.60
CA SER A 667 -56.72 -46.43 36.73
C SER A 667 -58.19 -46.68 36.37
N TYR A 668 -58.83 -47.62 37.04
CA TYR A 668 -60.27 -47.92 36.83
C TYR A 668 -61.15 -46.67 36.97
N GLN A 669 -60.82 -45.76 37.90
CA GLN A 669 -61.54 -44.50 38.07
C GLN A 669 -61.33 -43.54 36.89
N GLN A 670 -60.12 -43.50 36.31
CA GLN A 670 -59.83 -42.68 35.13
C GLN A 670 -60.57 -43.22 33.89
N ILE A 671 -60.67 -44.55 33.72
CA ILE A 671 -61.43 -45.18 32.63
C ILE A 671 -62.92 -44.83 32.72
N MET A 672 -63.51 -44.90 33.91
CA MET A 672 -64.93 -44.55 34.12
C MET A 672 -65.20 -43.07 33.82
N ARG A 673 -64.29 -42.17 34.20
CA ARG A 673 -64.40 -40.73 33.93
C ARG A 673 -64.21 -40.38 32.45
N LEU A 674 -63.30 -41.08 31.75
CA LEU A 674 -63.09 -40.92 30.31
C LEU A 674 -64.31 -41.34 29.47
N ASN A 675 -65.21 -42.17 30.01
CA ASN A 675 -66.46 -42.56 29.35
C ASN A 675 -67.68 -41.76 29.82
N ALA A 676 -67.51 -40.83 30.76
CA ALA A 676 -68.59 -40.03 31.33
C ALA A 676 -68.98 -38.81 30.45
N GLU A 677 -69.87 -37.97 30.97
CA GLU A 677 -70.30 -36.72 30.32
C GLU A 677 -69.14 -35.72 30.15
N LYS A 678 -69.25 -34.77 29.20
CA LYS A 678 -68.15 -33.87 28.79
C LYS A 678 -67.47 -33.15 29.95
N SER A 679 -68.22 -32.77 30.99
CA SER A 679 -67.70 -32.11 32.20
C SER A 679 -66.76 -33.00 33.02
N LEU A 680 -67.09 -34.29 33.17
CA LEU A 680 -66.26 -35.28 33.88
C LEU A 680 -65.03 -35.70 33.08
N LYS A 681 -65.11 -35.63 31.74
CA LYS A 681 -63.99 -35.88 30.84
C LYS A 681 -62.92 -34.77 30.89
N GLN A 682 -63.32 -33.51 31.04
CA GLN A 682 -62.41 -32.35 31.02
C GLN A 682 -61.54 -32.22 32.28
N ASN A 683 -62.02 -32.69 33.45
CA ASN A 683 -61.28 -32.63 34.72
C ASN A 683 -60.04 -33.58 34.79
N HIS A 684 -59.66 -34.19 33.67
CA HIS A 684 -58.49 -35.06 33.55
C HIS A 684 -57.39 -34.53 32.62
N ALA A 685 -57.53 -33.32 32.08
CA ALA A 685 -56.47 -32.66 31.29
C ALA A 685 -55.31 -32.18 32.17
#